data_AF-A0A351WIV4-F1
#
_entry.id   AF-A0A351WIV4-F1
#
_cell.length_a   1.000
_cell.length_b   1.000
_cell.length_c   1.000
_cell.angle_alpha   90.00
_cell.angle_beta   90.00
_cell.angle_gamma   90.00
#
_symmetry.space_group_name_H-M   'P 1'
#
loop_
_entity.id
_entity.type
_entity.pdbx_description
1 polymer ?
#
loop_
_entity_poly.entity_id
_entity_poly.type
_entity_poly.pdbx_seq_one_letter_code
_entity_poly.pdbx_strand_id
1 'polypeptide(L)'
;MDNKPTMHGWILYTGNEVKELTRACEEARTAGVQLEVVAPKEIELVLDGREPKVFRNGVATPLPMFALAAFVEEADFYNLALLQQLETQGVLCVNRADTLKKTGDKLLTLQLLAAQGLPVPKTILVRKDSSPQFICEQLGLPVVIKIVDGSKGHGVTLVQTEKELENLLEMLEAARSPTGILAQEFIADSRGHDLRVLVIDAQPRVGMLRKNRSPEGFKSNVSAGGSAEAYPLTDAIRALSSRVIEILGLNIGGIDLLFKGDGFVVGEANSIPGFQGIESCNVINVPVEILKSIGRQLKERAMAKVKALAEGIRSLDDLRGKKEPELVQTFMGACSSVEKVQHAILMDIVHRNAQTEFGKAHGFEGIRSVEEFRRQVPIGVWEKFEPYTQRMEQGEKDLLFAGQPMHFVCTSGTTGHMKLLPESAEGEFAKALVSRMRTALLVKMIPELMNGYFIPLSNAAVMGQAACGIPFGTASGLTLAGTPEEIRRRMAFPPDILRAKDAETLDYLIMRYAVAQPLVRLVVGNNPGRLTSLAETANNLRDRLIADIEQGTLPKDLALDPEVRQLLEANLKPDPERAQALRQMVATRGRLEPRDYWPGLKMISCWLGGTIGRYLEGLKPWLPEGVAFTDCGYGASEGKFNIPMKAGLSEGPLAILGYFFEFEPMSGGEPLMAHELKDGEDYGLLLTSYSGLYRYDLHDIVRVKGFTGQNPNIHFISKTRDIANLAGEKLTGAFLAERIRDTLAARNLRWRHFCVVADSARHGYDYCIEPEGEAFPDAAWLADLEKTLLDQAPIYRILSGQRLIQSPRLIVMKPGWLDRIHADHVRPGISISQLKLPLICDKMPHPELLGQVFEI
;
A
#
# COMPACT_ATOMS: atom_id res chain seq x y z
N MET A 1 -16.94 18.83 2.86
CA MET A 1 -16.06 18.10 3.79
C MET A 1 -16.93 17.63 4.94
N ASP A 2 -17.48 16.42 4.85
CA ASP A 2 -18.08 15.77 6.02
C ASP A 2 -16.95 15.01 6.71
N ASN A 3 -16.48 15.57 7.83
CA ASN A 3 -15.46 14.96 8.66
C ASN A 3 -16.09 13.79 9.42
N LYS A 4 -16.39 12.69 8.71
CA LYS A 4 -16.84 11.45 9.36
C LYS A 4 -15.70 10.98 10.28
N PRO A 5 -15.96 10.74 11.58
CA PRO A 5 -14.94 10.27 12.50
C PRO A 5 -14.33 8.97 11.99
N THR A 6 -13.01 8.87 12.04
CA THR A 6 -12.22 7.74 11.50
C THR A 6 -12.26 6.50 12.39
N MET A 7 -12.80 6.62 13.60
CA MET A 7 -12.88 5.55 14.59
C MET A 7 -14.14 5.71 15.46
N HIS A 8 -14.89 4.63 15.64
CA HIS A 8 -16.11 4.57 16.46
C HIS A 8 -15.96 3.53 17.57
N GLY A 9 -16.30 3.90 18.80
CA GLY A 9 -16.15 3.06 19.99
C GLY A 9 -17.28 3.22 20.99
N TRP A 10 -17.47 2.22 21.84
CA TRP A 10 -18.40 2.27 22.97
C TRP A 10 -17.66 2.32 24.31
N ILE A 11 -18.17 3.10 25.26
CA ILE A 11 -17.92 2.92 26.69
C ILE A 11 -19.16 2.26 27.29
N LEU A 12 -19.00 1.03 27.76
CA LEU A 12 -20.05 0.28 28.44
C LEU A 12 -20.07 0.68 29.92
N TYR A 13 -21.12 1.35 30.37
CA TYR A 13 -21.15 1.99 31.70
C TYR A 13 -22.42 1.66 32.49
N THR A 14 -22.28 1.37 33.79
CA THR A 14 -23.40 1.00 34.69
C THR A 14 -23.58 1.95 35.89
N GLY A 15 -22.78 3.01 36.03
CA GLY A 15 -22.80 3.89 37.22
C GLY A 15 -23.57 5.20 37.05
N ASN A 16 -23.50 6.04 38.11
CA ASN A 16 -24.16 7.36 38.18
C ASN A 16 -23.19 8.55 38.06
N GLU A 17 -21.87 8.34 38.15
CA GLU A 17 -20.86 9.40 38.04
C GLU A 17 -20.46 9.64 36.59
N VAL A 18 -20.67 10.87 36.09
CA VAL A 18 -20.56 11.19 34.67
C VAL A 18 -19.25 11.93 34.32
N LYS A 19 -18.53 12.50 35.31
CA LYS A 19 -17.44 13.48 35.05
C LYS A 19 -16.24 12.91 34.27
N GLU A 20 -15.70 11.76 34.67
CA GLU A 20 -14.54 11.18 33.97
C GLU A 20 -14.90 10.67 32.57
N LEU A 21 -16.14 10.19 32.39
CA LEU A 21 -16.67 9.76 31.10
C LEU A 21 -16.86 10.95 30.15
N THR A 22 -17.41 12.06 30.64
CA THR A 22 -17.54 13.30 29.85
C THR A 22 -16.18 13.75 29.33
N ARG A 23 -15.17 13.78 30.21
CA ARG A 23 -13.81 14.15 29.81
C ARG A 23 -13.22 13.19 28.78
N ALA A 24 -13.39 11.88 28.95
CA ALA A 24 -12.94 10.91 27.97
C ALA A 24 -13.60 11.12 26.59
N CYS A 25 -14.89 11.46 26.55
CA CYS A 25 -15.61 11.77 25.32
C CYS A 25 -15.15 13.10 24.68
N GLU A 26 -14.80 14.11 25.48
CA GLU A 26 -14.25 15.38 24.98
C GLU A 26 -12.88 15.21 24.34
N GLU A 27 -11.98 14.45 24.98
CA GLU A 27 -10.67 14.11 24.45
C GLU A 27 -10.79 13.26 23.17
N ALA A 28 -11.72 12.29 23.16
CA ALA A 28 -12.01 11.49 21.97
C ALA A 28 -12.47 12.36 20.79
N ARG A 29 -13.37 13.33 21.04
CA ARG A 29 -13.84 14.27 20.01
C ARG A 29 -12.69 15.10 19.44
N THR A 30 -11.80 15.60 20.30
CA THR A 30 -10.59 16.33 19.89
C THR A 30 -9.65 15.46 19.04
N ALA A 31 -9.58 14.17 19.33
CA ALA A 31 -8.82 13.18 18.57
C ALA A 31 -9.54 12.66 17.30
N GLY A 32 -10.74 13.15 16.97
CA GLY A 32 -11.52 12.70 15.81
C GLY A 32 -12.16 11.32 15.97
N VAL A 33 -12.32 10.84 17.21
CA VAL A 33 -12.93 9.55 17.58
C VAL A 33 -14.36 9.79 18.07
N GLN A 34 -15.32 9.04 17.51
CA GLN A 34 -16.69 9.00 18.02
C GLN A 34 -16.79 7.97 19.14
N LEU A 35 -16.95 8.45 20.36
CA LEU A 35 -17.08 7.62 21.56
C LEU A 35 -18.47 7.78 22.16
N GLU A 36 -19.21 6.68 22.26
CA GLU A 36 -20.57 6.66 22.79
C GLU A 36 -20.61 5.96 24.14
N VAL A 37 -21.27 6.57 25.12
CA VAL A 37 -21.59 5.89 26.38
C VAL A 37 -22.86 5.09 26.19
N VAL A 38 -22.78 3.79 26.45
CA VAL A 38 -23.86 2.81 26.24
C VAL A 38 -24.08 2.06 27.55
N ALA A 39 -25.29 2.10 28.08
CA ALA A 39 -25.63 1.30 29.24
C ALA A 39 -25.93 -0.14 28.81
N PRO A 40 -25.39 -1.18 29.48
CA PRO A 40 -25.69 -2.57 29.14
C PRO A 40 -27.18 -2.91 29.10
N LYS A 41 -27.98 -2.28 29.98
CA LYS A 41 -29.46 -2.41 29.99
C LYS A 41 -30.17 -1.93 28.72
N GLU A 42 -29.51 -1.10 27.91
CA GLU A 42 -30.03 -0.68 26.59
C GLU A 42 -29.79 -1.74 25.53
N ILE A 43 -28.94 -2.74 25.81
CA ILE A 43 -28.51 -3.72 24.84
C ILE A 43 -29.26 -5.03 25.05
N GLU A 44 -29.78 -5.60 23.97
CA GLU A 44 -30.32 -6.95 23.90
C GLU A 44 -29.42 -7.82 23.01
N LEU A 45 -29.15 -9.04 23.48
CA LEU A 45 -28.27 -10.01 22.83
C LEU A 45 -29.09 -11.06 22.07
N VAL A 46 -28.85 -11.20 20.78
CA VAL A 46 -29.44 -12.27 19.96
C VAL A 46 -28.34 -13.20 19.46
N LEU A 47 -28.46 -14.48 19.81
CA LEU A 47 -27.55 -15.55 19.39
C LEU A 47 -28.15 -16.29 18.19
N ASP A 48 -27.42 -16.31 17.08
CA ASP A 48 -27.75 -17.06 15.86
C ASP A 48 -26.46 -17.71 15.37
N GLY A 49 -26.52 -18.98 14.95
CA GLY A 49 -25.38 -19.73 14.44
C GLY A 49 -24.82 -19.21 13.11
N ARG A 50 -25.54 -18.33 12.41
CA ARG A 50 -25.11 -17.69 11.16
C ARG A 50 -24.84 -16.19 11.34
N GLU A 51 -25.67 -15.49 12.09
CA GLU A 51 -25.60 -14.02 12.18
C GLU A 51 -26.01 -13.50 13.58
N PRO A 52 -25.14 -13.60 14.60
CA PRO A 52 -25.42 -13.03 15.92
C PRO A 52 -25.64 -11.51 15.80
N LYS A 53 -26.54 -10.95 16.59
CA LYS A 53 -26.92 -9.53 16.52
C LYS A 53 -27.00 -8.89 17.90
N VAL A 54 -26.72 -7.60 17.92
CA VAL A 54 -26.86 -6.73 19.08
C VAL A 54 -27.92 -5.69 18.73
N PHE A 55 -28.93 -5.57 19.59
CA PHE A 55 -29.96 -4.56 19.49
C PHE A 55 -29.76 -3.53 20.59
N ARG A 56 -29.90 -2.25 20.27
CA ARG A 56 -29.92 -1.17 21.25
C ARG A 56 -31.33 -0.58 21.29
N ASN A 57 -31.99 -0.66 22.44
CA ASN A 57 -33.38 -0.23 22.62
C ASN A 57 -34.32 -0.80 21.54
N GLY A 58 -34.17 -2.10 21.23
CA GLY A 58 -34.96 -2.80 20.21
C GLY A 58 -34.55 -2.55 18.75
N VAL A 59 -33.49 -1.76 18.49
CA VAL A 59 -33.03 -1.45 17.13
C VAL A 59 -31.70 -2.16 16.82
N ALA A 60 -31.64 -2.88 15.69
CA ALA A 60 -30.42 -3.53 15.24
C ALA A 60 -29.31 -2.48 15.06
N THR A 61 -28.22 -2.62 15.81
CA THR A 61 -27.20 -1.58 15.91
C THR A 61 -25.87 -2.10 15.36
N PRO A 62 -25.20 -1.38 14.45
CA PRO A 62 -23.85 -1.72 14.01
C PRO A 62 -22.88 -1.76 15.19
N LEU A 63 -22.00 -2.77 15.21
CA LEU A 63 -21.02 -2.92 16.27
C LEU A 63 -19.92 -1.84 16.19
N PRO A 64 -19.41 -1.36 17.33
CA PRO A 64 -18.29 -0.44 17.35
C PRO A 64 -16.98 -1.14 16.96
N MET A 65 -15.94 -0.37 16.61
CA MET A 65 -14.61 -0.94 16.39
C MET A 65 -13.97 -1.43 17.69
N PHE A 66 -14.27 -0.77 18.81
CA PHE A 66 -13.76 -1.13 20.13
C PHE A 66 -14.79 -0.86 21.24
N ALA A 67 -14.62 -1.52 22.38
CA ALA A 67 -15.43 -1.33 23.58
C ALA A 67 -14.52 -1.20 24.82
N LEU A 68 -14.81 -0.18 25.65
CA LEU A 68 -14.23 0.03 26.97
C LEU A 68 -15.27 -0.36 28.01
N ALA A 69 -14.96 -1.34 28.86
CA ALA A 69 -15.83 -1.71 29.97
C ALA A 69 -15.54 -0.84 31.19
N ALA A 70 -16.54 -0.08 31.62
CA ALA A 70 -16.49 0.80 32.78
C ALA A 70 -17.60 0.43 33.79
N PHE A 71 -17.68 -0.85 34.17
CA PHE A 71 -18.74 -1.34 35.06
C PHE A 71 -18.45 -1.02 36.53
N VAL A 72 -19.48 -0.63 37.27
CA VAL A 72 -19.41 -0.51 38.74
C VAL A 72 -19.31 -1.90 39.38
N GLU A 73 -20.06 -2.86 38.86
CA GLU A 73 -20.04 -4.28 39.21
C GLU A 73 -19.40 -5.05 38.05
N GLU A 74 -18.07 -5.28 38.14
CA GLU A 74 -17.28 -5.90 37.06
C GLU A 74 -17.68 -7.37 36.80
N ALA A 75 -18.15 -8.08 37.83
CA ALA A 75 -18.47 -9.50 37.80
C ALA A 75 -19.96 -9.82 37.49
N ASP A 76 -20.78 -8.81 37.17
CA ASP A 76 -22.18 -9.04 36.79
C ASP A 76 -22.30 -9.94 35.55
N PHE A 77 -23.22 -10.90 35.61
CA PHE A 77 -23.39 -11.91 34.57
C PHE A 77 -23.74 -11.29 33.21
N TYR A 78 -24.64 -10.31 33.18
CA TYR A 78 -25.10 -9.72 31.93
C TYR A 78 -24.00 -8.88 31.28
N ASN A 79 -23.27 -8.11 32.09
CA ASN A 79 -22.13 -7.31 31.65
C ASN A 79 -21.04 -8.17 31.00
N LEU A 80 -20.69 -9.30 31.62
CA LEU A 80 -19.71 -10.25 31.07
C LEU A 80 -20.23 -10.92 29.79
N ALA A 81 -21.51 -11.30 29.73
CA ALA A 81 -22.11 -11.91 28.55
C ALA A 81 -22.13 -10.97 27.34
N LEU A 82 -22.46 -9.69 27.55
CA LEU A 82 -22.39 -8.65 26.52
C LEU A 82 -20.97 -8.53 25.97
N LEU A 83 -19.98 -8.40 26.86
CA LEU A 83 -18.59 -8.24 26.45
C LEU A 83 -18.08 -9.46 25.69
N GLN A 84 -18.43 -10.67 26.17
CA GLN A 84 -18.10 -11.93 25.49
C GLN A 84 -18.69 -12.00 24.08
N GLN A 85 -19.95 -11.58 23.89
CA GLN A 85 -20.54 -11.54 22.55
C GLN A 85 -19.82 -10.54 21.65
N LEU A 86 -19.55 -9.31 22.11
CA LEU A 86 -18.79 -8.32 21.34
C LEU A 86 -17.42 -8.86 20.90
N GLU A 87 -16.71 -9.55 21.79
CA GLU A 87 -15.44 -10.21 21.47
C GLU A 87 -15.59 -11.24 20.35
N THR A 88 -16.58 -12.13 20.43
CA THR A 88 -16.81 -13.17 19.41
C THR A 88 -17.21 -12.59 18.05
N GLN A 89 -17.79 -11.39 18.04
CA GLN A 89 -18.15 -10.66 16.83
C GLN A 89 -17.03 -9.73 16.31
N GLY A 90 -15.83 -9.82 16.89
CA GLY A 90 -14.62 -9.16 16.39
C GLY A 90 -14.37 -7.76 16.92
N VAL A 91 -15.18 -7.26 17.86
CA VAL A 91 -14.95 -5.96 18.51
C VAL A 91 -13.66 -6.01 19.34
N LEU A 92 -12.89 -4.91 19.35
CA LEU A 92 -11.76 -4.77 20.28
C LEU A 92 -12.27 -4.40 21.68
N CYS A 93 -12.52 -5.42 22.51
CA CYS A 93 -12.74 -5.23 23.94
C CYS A 93 -11.37 -5.02 24.61
N VAL A 94 -11.13 -3.81 25.13
CA VAL A 94 -9.79 -3.42 25.60
C VAL A 94 -9.36 -4.25 26.80
N ASN A 95 -10.23 -4.32 27.82
CA ASN A 95 -10.21 -5.42 28.78
C ASN A 95 -11.28 -6.43 28.35
N ARG A 96 -10.96 -7.72 28.45
CA ARG A 96 -11.84 -8.81 28.02
C ARG A 96 -12.79 -9.23 29.14
N ALA A 97 -13.83 -9.99 28.81
CA ALA A 97 -14.74 -10.57 29.81
C ALA A 97 -13.97 -11.39 30.86
N ASP A 98 -12.99 -12.17 30.43
CA ASP A 98 -12.10 -12.91 31.33
C ASP A 98 -11.27 -11.98 32.25
N THR A 99 -10.75 -10.86 31.72
CA THR A 99 -10.04 -9.85 32.51
C THR A 99 -10.92 -9.30 33.63
N LEU A 100 -12.14 -8.87 33.29
CA LEU A 100 -13.09 -8.31 34.25
C LEU A 100 -13.53 -9.33 35.30
N LYS A 101 -13.75 -10.59 34.89
CA LYS A 101 -14.04 -11.67 35.82
C LYS A 101 -12.90 -11.88 36.81
N LYS A 102 -11.65 -11.84 36.34
CA LYS A 102 -10.46 -11.99 37.19
C LYS A 102 -10.30 -10.83 38.16
N THR A 103 -10.44 -9.58 37.71
CA THR A 103 -10.26 -8.38 38.57
C THR A 103 -11.45 -8.07 39.47
N GLY A 104 -12.67 -8.40 39.05
CA GLY A 104 -13.89 -8.16 39.83
C GLY A 104 -14.04 -9.08 41.04
N ASP A 105 -13.39 -10.25 41.05
CA ASP A 105 -13.37 -11.18 42.18
C ASP A 105 -12.01 -11.13 42.89
N LYS A 106 -12.01 -10.50 44.08
CA LYS A 106 -10.79 -10.35 44.89
C LYS A 106 -10.19 -11.69 45.31
N LEU A 107 -11.00 -12.70 45.60
CA LEU A 107 -10.48 -14.02 45.97
C LEU A 107 -9.81 -14.67 44.75
N LEU A 108 -10.50 -14.65 43.60
CA LEU A 108 -9.95 -15.21 42.37
C LEU A 108 -8.65 -14.52 41.96
N THR A 109 -8.60 -13.18 42.03
CA THR A 109 -7.36 -12.41 41.81
C THR A 109 -6.23 -12.96 42.70
N LEU A 110 -6.44 -13.02 44.01
CA LEU A 110 -5.40 -13.45 44.96
C LEU A 110 -4.99 -14.91 44.73
N GLN A 111 -5.94 -15.80 44.40
CA GLN A 111 -5.66 -17.20 44.08
C GLN A 111 -4.78 -17.34 42.84
N LEU A 112 -5.08 -16.60 41.76
CA LEU A 112 -4.30 -16.63 40.53
C LEU A 112 -2.88 -16.09 40.73
N LEU A 113 -2.73 -15.00 41.50
CA LEU A 113 -1.42 -14.43 41.81
C LEU A 113 -0.60 -15.35 42.72
N ALA A 114 -1.21 -15.89 43.78
CA ALA A 114 -0.55 -16.81 44.70
C ALA A 114 -0.09 -18.11 44.01
N ALA A 115 -0.91 -18.67 43.11
CA ALA A 115 -0.57 -19.86 42.35
C ALA A 115 0.67 -19.68 41.45
N GLN A 116 0.98 -18.43 41.06
CA GLN A 116 2.17 -18.06 40.29
C GLN A 116 3.34 -17.58 41.17
N GLY A 117 3.21 -17.71 42.50
CA GLY A 117 4.22 -17.32 43.47
C GLY A 117 4.41 -15.82 43.61
N LEU A 118 3.41 -15.00 43.26
CA LEU A 118 3.48 -13.55 43.50
C LEU A 118 3.21 -13.22 44.97
N PRO A 119 3.87 -12.18 45.51
CA PRO A 119 3.67 -11.77 46.89
C PRO A 119 2.26 -11.19 47.06
N VAL A 120 1.41 -11.89 47.82
CA VAL A 120 0.08 -11.45 48.21
C VAL A 120 -0.08 -11.53 49.73
N PRO A 121 -0.93 -10.69 50.35
CA PRO A 121 -1.22 -10.81 51.77
C PRO A 121 -1.86 -12.17 52.11
N LYS A 122 -1.43 -12.82 53.20
CA LYS A 122 -2.09 -14.02 53.73
C LYS A 122 -3.59 -13.74 53.93
N THR A 123 -4.43 -14.54 53.30
CA THR A 123 -5.88 -14.29 53.22
C THR A 123 -6.65 -15.58 53.50
N ILE A 124 -7.74 -15.47 54.25
CA ILE A 124 -8.66 -16.54 54.61
C ILE A 124 -10.03 -16.19 54.03
N LEU A 125 -10.62 -17.13 53.28
CA LEU A 125 -12.04 -17.07 52.94
C LEU A 125 -12.85 -17.45 54.19
N VAL A 126 -13.60 -16.49 54.70
CA VAL A 126 -14.41 -16.65 55.91
C VAL A 126 -15.71 -17.36 55.54
N ARG A 127 -15.98 -18.45 56.25
CA ARG A 127 -17.26 -19.17 56.18
C ARG A 127 -18.16 -18.73 57.32
N LYS A 128 -19.44 -19.06 57.20
CA LYS A 128 -20.44 -18.84 58.26
C LYS A 128 -20.01 -19.45 59.61
N ASP A 129 -19.35 -20.61 59.59
CA ASP A 129 -18.88 -21.36 60.76
C ASP A 129 -17.41 -21.08 61.12
N SER A 130 -16.79 -20.05 60.54
CA SER A 130 -15.38 -19.73 60.83
C SER A 130 -15.21 -19.20 62.25
N SER A 131 -14.36 -19.89 63.03
CA SER A 131 -13.97 -19.45 64.38
C SER A 131 -13.12 -18.16 64.32
N PRO A 132 -13.48 -17.11 65.09
CA PRO A 132 -12.64 -15.92 65.25
C PRO A 132 -11.24 -16.26 65.76
N GLN A 133 -11.12 -17.22 66.69
CA GLN A 133 -9.85 -17.71 67.23
C GLN A 133 -8.95 -18.24 66.10
N PHE A 134 -9.49 -19.10 65.22
CA PHE A 134 -8.75 -19.63 64.08
C PHE A 134 -8.22 -18.53 63.15
N ILE A 135 -9.04 -17.51 62.88
CA ILE A 135 -8.62 -16.37 62.05
C ILE A 135 -7.48 -15.60 62.72
N CYS A 136 -7.59 -15.31 64.03
CA CYS A 136 -6.55 -14.62 64.80
C CYS A 136 -5.26 -15.43 64.90
N GLU A 137 -5.33 -16.75 65.11
CA GLU A 137 -4.16 -17.64 65.14
C GLU A 137 -3.40 -17.65 63.82
N GLN A 138 -4.12 -17.58 62.69
CA GLN A 138 -3.53 -17.64 61.37
C GLN A 138 -3.01 -16.30 60.86
N LEU A 139 -3.67 -15.18 61.16
CA LEU A 139 -3.37 -13.86 60.59
C LEU A 139 -2.74 -12.88 61.58
N GLY A 140 -2.89 -13.12 62.89
CA GLY A 140 -2.57 -12.16 63.93
C GLY A 140 -3.57 -11.00 64.00
N LEU A 141 -3.38 -10.12 64.97
CA LEU A 141 -4.12 -8.86 65.11
C LEU A 141 -3.16 -7.66 64.91
N PRO A 142 -3.64 -6.56 64.31
CA PRO A 142 -4.98 -6.39 63.75
C PRO A 142 -5.19 -7.16 62.43
N VAL A 143 -6.45 -7.41 62.06
CA VAL A 143 -6.84 -8.13 60.83
C VAL A 143 -7.69 -7.23 59.93
N VAL A 144 -7.53 -7.37 58.61
CA VAL A 144 -8.32 -6.62 57.61
C VAL A 144 -9.46 -7.48 57.11
N ILE A 145 -10.71 -7.05 57.33
CA ILE A 145 -11.90 -7.70 56.79
C ILE A 145 -12.35 -7.01 55.51
N LYS A 146 -12.54 -7.77 54.43
CA LYS A 146 -12.97 -7.28 53.10
C LYS A 146 -14.17 -8.06 52.60
N ILE A 147 -15.15 -7.38 51.99
CA ILE A 147 -16.22 -8.03 51.21
C ILE A 147 -15.66 -8.37 49.81
N VAL A 148 -15.94 -9.59 49.33
CA VAL A 148 -15.47 -10.10 48.02
C VAL A 148 -15.95 -9.19 46.89
N ASP A 149 -17.24 -8.87 46.87
CA ASP A 149 -17.87 -8.00 45.87
C ASP A 149 -18.11 -6.59 46.44
N GLY A 150 -17.16 -5.68 46.23
CA GLY A 150 -17.26 -4.32 46.75
C GLY A 150 -16.24 -3.38 46.14
N SER A 151 -16.65 -2.13 45.89
CA SER A 151 -15.83 -1.11 45.23
C SER A 151 -15.55 0.11 46.13
N LYS A 152 -14.56 0.94 45.74
CA LYS A 152 -14.23 2.24 46.38
C LYS A 152 -13.96 2.18 47.89
N GLY A 153 -13.46 1.07 48.42
CA GLY A 153 -13.11 0.92 49.83
C GLY A 153 -14.30 0.81 50.80
N HIS A 154 -15.52 0.68 50.29
CA HIS A 154 -16.69 0.26 51.06
C HIS A 154 -16.56 -1.25 51.34
N GLY A 155 -16.86 -1.68 52.57
CA GLY A 155 -16.71 -3.08 52.98
C GLY A 155 -15.28 -3.52 53.32
N VAL A 156 -14.36 -2.57 53.59
CA VAL A 156 -13.04 -2.85 54.16
C VAL A 156 -12.96 -2.30 55.59
N THR A 157 -12.69 -3.14 56.59
CA THR A 157 -12.64 -2.76 58.00
C THR A 157 -11.37 -3.31 58.64
N LEU A 158 -10.70 -2.51 59.48
CA LEU A 158 -9.58 -2.96 60.31
C LEU A 158 -10.14 -3.36 61.68
N VAL A 159 -9.85 -4.58 62.10
CA VAL A 159 -10.31 -5.16 63.36
C VAL A 159 -9.12 -5.33 64.28
N GLN A 160 -9.19 -4.72 65.46
CA GLN A 160 -8.06 -4.61 66.40
C GLN A 160 -8.08 -5.69 67.46
N THR A 161 -9.26 -6.19 67.81
CA THR A 161 -9.44 -7.18 68.88
C THR A 161 -10.26 -8.38 68.38
N GLU A 162 -10.05 -9.54 68.99
CA GLU A 162 -10.84 -10.76 68.68
C GLU A 162 -12.33 -10.53 68.92
N LYS A 163 -12.70 -9.77 69.96
CA LYS A 163 -14.09 -9.43 70.26
C LYS A 163 -14.73 -8.55 69.20
N GLU A 164 -13.98 -7.61 68.61
CA GLU A 164 -14.45 -6.84 67.46
C GLU A 164 -14.68 -7.74 66.22
N LEU A 165 -13.82 -8.75 66.02
CA LEU A 165 -13.96 -9.71 64.93
C LEU A 165 -15.23 -10.56 65.12
N GLU A 166 -15.44 -11.09 66.32
CA GLU A 166 -16.61 -11.88 66.69
C GLU A 166 -17.91 -11.09 66.44
N ASN A 167 -18.02 -9.87 66.98
CA ASN A 167 -19.18 -9.00 66.77
C ASN A 167 -19.45 -8.71 65.29
N LEU A 168 -18.39 -8.49 64.50
CA LEU A 168 -18.52 -8.19 63.08
C LEU A 168 -19.03 -9.41 62.29
N LEU A 169 -18.54 -10.60 62.60
CA LEU A 169 -18.98 -11.84 61.97
C LEU A 169 -20.43 -12.17 62.32
N GLU A 170 -20.84 -12.02 63.59
CA GLU A 170 -22.23 -12.18 64.02
C GLU A 170 -23.17 -11.21 63.29
N MET A 171 -22.77 -9.95 63.17
CA MET A 171 -23.56 -8.93 62.46
C MET A 171 -23.72 -9.27 60.98
N LEU A 172 -22.65 -9.73 60.32
CA LEU A 172 -22.69 -10.10 58.90
C LEU A 172 -23.53 -11.37 58.67
N GLU A 173 -23.50 -12.32 59.62
CA GLU A 173 -24.38 -13.49 59.61
C GLU A 173 -25.85 -13.08 59.75
N ALA A 174 -26.16 -12.19 60.70
CA ALA A 174 -27.51 -11.68 60.93
C ALA A 174 -28.05 -10.92 59.70
N ALA A 175 -27.18 -10.22 58.97
CA ALA A 175 -27.54 -9.50 57.75
C ALA A 175 -27.86 -10.42 56.55
N ARG A 176 -27.64 -11.75 56.66
CA ARG A 176 -27.85 -12.74 55.57
C ARG A 176 -27.23 -12.30 54.24
N SER A 177 -26.06 -11.67 54.28
CA SER A 177 -25.41 -11.19 53.06
C SER A 177 -25.01 -12.38 52.18
N PRO A 178 -25.39 -12.41 50.89
CA PRO A 178 -24.96 -13.46 49.97
C PRO A 178 -23.48 -13.30 49.53
N THR A 179 -22.83 -12.19 49.88
CA THR A 179 -21.46 -11.89 49.47
C THR A 179 -20.43 -12.56 50.39
N GLY A 180 -19.38 -13.13 49.79
CA GLY A 180 -18.27 -13.74 50.54
C GLY A 180 -17.46 -12.70 51.31
N ILE A 181 -16.85 -13.12 52.42
CA ILE A 181 -16.00 -12.28 53.28
C ILE A 181 -14.58 -12.84 53.29
N LEU A 182 -13.59 -11.95 53.20
CA LEU A 182 -12.17 -12.26 53.29
C LEU A 182 -11.59 -11.65 54.57
N ALA A 183 -10.87 -12.44 55.35
CA ALA A 183 -9.99 -11.96 56.41
C ALA A 183 -8.55 -11.99 55.92
N GLN A 184 -7.84 -10.88 56.02
CA GLN A 184 -6.53 -10.69 55.42
C GLN A 184 -5.53 -10.13 56.43
N GLU A 185 -4.26 -10.58 56.35
CA GLU A 185 -3.18 -10.05 57.17
C GLU A 185 -3.08 -8.52 57.04
N PHE A 186 -2.87 -7.84 58.16
CA PHE A 186 -2.60 -6.41 58.15
C PHE A 186 -1.14 -6.14 57.84
N ILE A 187 -0.88 -5.45 56.74
CA ILE A 187 0.47 -5.02 56.36
C ILE A 187 0.80 -3.71 57.08
N ALA A 188 1.48 -3.80 58.22
CA ALA A 188 1.77 -2.65 59.08
C ALA A 188 2.56 -1.55 58.36
N ASP A 189 3.54 -1.94 57.53
CA ASP A 189 4.38 -1.03 56.75
C ASP A 189 3.58 -0.20 55.73
N SER A 190 2.34 -0.59 55.41
CA SER A 190 1.42 0.13 54.52
C SER A 190 0.30 0.87 55.25
N ARG A 191 0.41 1.06 56.58
CA ARG A 191 -0.64 1.74 57.33
C ARG A 191 -0.84 3.16 56.78
N GLY A 192 -2.04 3.46 56.29
CA GLY A 192 -2.40 4.78 55.79
C GLY A 192 -1.71 5.17 54.49
N HIS A 193 -1.01 4.27 53.79
CA HIS A 193 -0.41 4.57 52.49
C HIS A 193 -0.24 3.34 51.59
N ASP A 194 -0.37 3.55 50.29
CA ASP A 194 -0.19 2.51 49.28
C ASP A 194 0.31 3.10 47.96
N LEU A 195 0.81 2.25 47.07
CA LEU A 195 1.24 2.63 45.73
C LEU A 195 0.26 2.11 44.67
N ARG A 196 -0.42 3.03 43.98
CA ARG A 196 -1.22 2.74 42.78
C ARG A 196 -0.32 2.80 41.55
N VAL A 197 -0.27 1.72 40.78
CA VAL A 197 0.39 1.67 39.46
C VAL A 197 -0.68 1.73 38.37
N LEU A 198 -0.61 2.74 37.50
CA LEU A 198 -1.46 2.84 36.32
C LEU A 198 -0.96 1.87 35.24
N VAL A 199 -1.89 1.08 34.71
CA VAL A 199 -1.67 0.20 33.57
C VAL A 199 -2.39 0.78 32.35
N ILE A 200 -1.67 0.96 31.24
CA ILE A 200 -2.23 1.25 29.91
C ILE A 200 -1.42 0.45 28.90
N ASP A 201 -2.09 -0.15 27.92
CA ASP A 201 -1.44 -0.92 26.85
C ASP A 201 -0.67 -2.14 27.39
N ALA A 202 -1.26 -2.78 28.42
CA ALA A 202 -0.65 -3.91 29.14
C ALA A 202 0.76 -3.62 29.69
N GLN A 203 1.02 -2.36 30.08
CA GLN A 203 2.31 -1.92 30.62
C GLN A 203 2.11 -1.01 31.84
N PRO A 204 2.98 -1.09 32.87
CA PRO A 204 2.98 -0.15 33.98
C PRO A 204 3.52 1.21 33.52
N ARG A 205 2.69 2.25 33.57
CA ARG A 205 2.99 3.59 33.02
C ARG A 205 3.50 4.57 34.05
N VAL A 206 2.73 4.81 35.10
CA VAL A 206 3.05 5.76 36.18
C VAL A 206 2.64 5.21 37.53
N GLY A 207 3.34 5.67 38.58
CA GLY A 207 3.02 5.37 39.97
C GLY A 207 2.43 6.59 40.68
N MET A 208 1.49 6.33 41.59
CA MET A 208 0.89 7.32 42.47
C MET A 208 0.92 6.77 43.89
N LEU A 209 1.70 7.41 44.76
CA LEU A 209 1.69 7.14 46.19
C LEU A 209 0.49 7.86 46.81
N ARG A 210 -0.41 7.09 47.40
CA ARG A 210 -1.60 7.59 48.10
C ARG A 210 -1.33 7.59 49.60
N LYS A 211 -1.67 8.68 50.29
CA LYS A 211 -1.49 8.83 51.75
C LYS A 211 -2.78 9.30 52.42
N ASN A 212 -3.09 8.75 53.59
CA ASN A 212 -4.15 9.26 54.46
C ASN A 212 -3.70 10.61 55.06
N ARG A 213 -4.62 11.57 55.16
CA ARG A 213 -4.35 12.87 55.81
C ARG A 213 -4.40 12.80 57.33
N SER A 214 -5.08 11.81 57.91
CA SER A 214 -5.12 11.54 59.34
C SER A 214 -4.01 10.55 59.74
N PRO A 215 -3.15 10.89 60.71
CA PRO A 215 -2.11 9.98 61.22
C PRO A 215 -2.67 8.67 61.80
N GLU A 216 -3.92 8.68 62.29
CA GLU A 216 -4.58 7.49 62.85
C GLU A 216 -5.33 6.66 61.80
N GLY A 217 -5.54 7.22 60.60
CA GLY A 217 -6.36 6.64 59.55
C GLY A 217 -5.68 5.47 58.82
N PHE A 218 -6.41 4.35 58.70
CA PHE A 218 -5.92 3.13 58.06
C PHE A 218 -5.96 3.17 56.52
N LYS A 219 -6.96 3.82 55.91
CA LYS A 219 -7.20 3.79 54.45
C LYS A 219 -6.55 4.96 53.72
N SER A 220 -5.91 4.73 52.58
CA SER A 220 -5.17 5.74 51.81
C SER A 220 -5.92 6.33 50.61
N ASN A 221 -7.15 5.89 50.32
CA ASN A 221 -7.88 6.28 49.11
C ASN A 221 -8.06 7.81 48.97
N VAL A 222 -7.65 8.35 47.82
CA VAL A 222 -7.81 9.78 47.47
C VAL A 222 -9.29 10.19 47.45
N SER A 223 -10.18 9.31 46.98
CA SER A 223 -11.63 9.52 46.98
C SER A 223 -12.26 9.61 48.38
N ALA A 224 -11.53 9.21 49.42
CA ALA A 224 -11.92 9.33 50.83
C ALA A 224 -11.22 10.49 51.55
N GLY A 225 -10.59 11.42 50.80
CA GLY A 225 -9.93 12.60 51.34
C GLY A 225 -8.41 12.48 51.54
N GLY A 226 -7.76 11.45 50.97
CA GLY A 226 -6.29 11.29 50.98
C GLY A 226 -5.52 12.36 50.18
N SER A 227 -4.19 12.34 50.25
CA SER A 227 -3.30 13.06 49.32
C SER A 227 -2.65 12.09 48.32
N ALA A 228 -2.21 12.62 47.19
CA ALA A 228 -1.54 11.86 46.14
C ALA A 228 -0.26 12.57 45.69
N GLU A 229 0.80 11.81 45.47
CA GLU A 229 2.06 12.29 44.91
C GLU A 229 2.59 11.30 43.87
N ALA A 230 3.33 11.78 42.87
CA ALA A 230 3.95 10.91 41.88
C ALA A 230 4.99 10.02 42.57
N TYR A 231 5.04 8.75 42.16
CA TYR A 231 6.00 7.80 42.66
C TYR A 231 6.75 7.11 41.51
N PRO A 232 8.09 7.09 41.53
CA PRO A 232 8.87 6.50 40.44
C PRO A 232 8.68 4.97 40.39
N LEU A 233 8.44 4.45 39.18
CA LEU A 233 8.37 3.01 38.93
C LEU A 233 9.78 2.43 38.86
N THR A 234 10.26 1.87 39.97
CA THR A 234 11.52 1.10 40.04
C THR A 234 11.41 -0.21 39.24
N ASP A 235 12.56 -0.83 38.93
CA ASP A 235 12.58 -2.12 38.21
C ASP A 235 11.80 -3.22 38.94
N ALA A 236 11.86 -3.22 40.28
CA ALA A 236 11.08 -4.14 41.12
C ALA A 236 9.57 -3.93 40.95
N ILE A 237 9.11 -2.67 40.95
CA ILE A 237 7.69 -2.33 40.74
C ILE A 237 7.27 -2.73 39.32
N ARG A 238 8.09 -2.40 38.30
CA ARG A 238 7.79 -2.75 36.91
C ARG A 238 7.70 -4.26 36.70
N ALA A 239 8.64 -5.02 37.25
CA ALA A 239 8.65 -6.47 37.14
C ALA A 239 7.42 -7.09 37.82
N LEU A 240 7.12 -6.68 39.06
CA LEU A 240 5.96 -7.18 39.79
C LEU A 240 4.65 -6.82 39.07
N SER A 241 4.45 -5.56 38.69
CA SER A 241 3.25 -5.12 37.98
C SER A 241 3.10 -5.82 36.62
N SER A 242 4.19 -6.02 35.87
CA SER A 242 4.12 -6.72 34.57
C SER A 242 3.64 -8.15 34.70
N ARG A 243 4.07 -8.88 35.75
CA ARG A 243 3.57 -10.23 36.03
C ARG A 243 2.09 -10.23 36.43
N VAL A 244 1.64 -9.25 37.22
CA VAL A 244 0.21 -9.08 37.57
C VAL A 244 -0.63 -8.82 36.32
N ILE A 245 -0.17 -7.91 35.45
CA ILE A 245 -0.81 -7.58 34.17
C ILE A 245 -0.99 -8.83 33.31
N GLU A 246 0.07 -9.63 33.17
CA GLU A 246 0.07 -10.85 32.36
C GLU A 246 -0.93 -11.90 32.90
N ILE A 247 -0.88 -12.19 34.22
CA ILE A 247 -1.75 -13.18 34.86
C ILE A 247 -3.23 -12.81 34.73
N LEU A 248 -3.53 -11.52 34.93
CA LEU A 248 -4.90 -11.02 34.92
C LEU A 248 -5.39 -10.65 33.51
N GLY A 249 -4.50 -10.59 32.51
CA GLY A 249 -4.83 -10.11 31.17
C GLY A 249 -5.27 -8.64 31.15
N LEU A 250 -4.65 -7.81 31.99
CA LEU A 250 -5.06 -6.43 32.23
C LEU A 250 -4.47 -5.49 31.15
N ASN A 251 -5.29 -4.91 30.27
CA ASN A 251 -4.80 -3.96 29.27
C ASN A 251 -4.78 -2.53 29.81
N ILE A 252 -5.85 -2.13 30.50
CA ILE A 252 -5.99 -0.87 31.22
C ILE A 252 -6.44 -1.19 32.63
N GLY A 253 -5.91 -0.48 33.63
CA GLY A 253 -6.31 -0.73 34.99
C GLY A 253 -5.40 -0.06 36.01
N GLY A 254 -5.62 -0.39 37.28
CA GLY A 254 -4.78 0.05 38.37
C GLY A 254 -4.41 -1.11 39.28
N ILE A 255 -3.14 -1.20 39.66
CA ILE A 255 -2.62 -2.20 40.59
C ILE A 255 -2.25 -1.50 41.90
N ASP A 256 -2.81 -1.96 43.00
CA ASP A 256 -2.57 -1.42 44.33
C ASP A 256 -1.53 -2.29 45.03
N LEU A 257 -0.36 -1.70 45.27
CA LEU A 257 0.77 -2.33 45.95
C LEU A 257 0.87 -1.81 47.39
N LEU A 258 1.06 -2.74 48.31
CA LEU A 258 1.32 -2.47 49.72
C LEU A 258 2.82 -2.66 49.98
N PHE A 259 3.46 -1.70 50.64
CA PHE A 259 4.82 -1.77 51.18
C PHE A 259 4.93 -2.85 52.26
N LYS A 260 5.96 -3.71 52.18
CA LYS A 260 6.30 -4.73 53.18
C LYS A 260 7.81 -4.93 53.22
N GLY A 261 8.48 -4.46 54.27
CA GLY A 261 9.93 -4.34 54.34
C GLY A 261 10.49 -3.51 53.18
N ASP A 262 11.53 -4.02 52.52
CA ASP A 262 12.13 -3.40 51.33
C ASP A 262 11.38 -3.73 50.02
N GLY A 263 10.24 -4.42 50.10
CA GLY A 263 9.49 -4.93 48.96
C GLY A 263 8.02 -4.53 48.93
N PHE A 264 7.28 -5.18 48.03
CA PHE A 264 5.85 -4.92 47.79
C PHE A 264 5.05 -6.22 47.79
N VAL A 265 3.82 -6.17 48.30
CA VAL A 265 2.80 -7.20 48.12
C VAL A 265 1.63 -6.63 47.31
N VAL A 266 1.02 -7.46 46.47
CA VAL A 266 -0.11 -7.06 45.62
C VAL A 266 -1.39 -7.08 46.47
N GLY A 267 -1.97 -5.91 46.71
CA GLY A 267 -3.17 -5.76 47.52
C GLY A 267 -4.46 -5.96 46.71
N GLU A 268 -4.54 -5.32 45.54
CA GLU A 268 -5.73 -5.34 44.67
C GLU A 268 -5.35 -4.96 43.23
N ALA A 269 -6.13 -5.40 42.25
CA ALA A 269 -6.03 -4.96 40.86
C ALA A 269 -7.44 -4.67 40.31
N ASN A 270 -7.60 -3.57 39.59
CA ASN A 270 -8.90 -3.12 39.07
C ASN A 270 -8.83 -2.86 37.58
N SER A 271 -9.93 -3.10 36.86
CA SER A 271 -10.00 -2.87 35.40
C SER A 271 -10.21 -1.39 35.03
N ILE A 272 -10.59 -0.55 36.01
CA ILE A 272 -10.82 0.89 35.84
C ILE A 272 -9.92 1.68 36.80
N PRO A 273 -8.91 2.41 36.30
CA PRO A 273 -7.92 3.04 37.19
C PRO A 273 -8.42 4.29 37.92
N GLY A 274 -9.44 4.99 37.37
CA GLY A 274 -9.77 6.38 37.72
C GLY A 274 -8.67 7.35 37.25
N PHE A 275 -9.04 8.55 36.78
CA PHE A 275 -8.08 9.47 36.13
C PHE A 275 -7.65 10.62 37.05
N GLN A 276 -8.60 11.20 37.78
CA GLN A 276 -8.38 12.48 38.47
C GLN A 276 -7.21 12.45 39.46
N GLY A 277 -7.10 11.39 40.27
CA GLY A 277 -6.00 11.27 41.24
C GLY A 277 -4.63 11.17 40.56
N ILE A 278 -4.53 10.37 39.50
CA ILE A 278 -3.27 10.09 38.82
C ILE A 278 -2.78 11.32 38.05
N GLU A 279 -3.66 12.00 37.33
CA GLU A 279 -3.32 13.19 36.54
C GLU A 279 -3.04 14.42 37.42
N SER A 280 -3.54 14.45 38.66
CA SER A 280 -3.24 15.55 39.58
C SER A 280 -1.78 15.57 40.04
N CYS A 281 -1.08 14.42 39.96
CA CYS A 281 0.29 14.28 40.42
C CYS A 281 1.27 13.87 39.31
N ASN A 282 0.80 13.37 38.17
CA ASN A 282 1.63 12.96 37.03
C ASN A 282 1.29 13.76 35.77
N VAL A 283 2.30 14.09 34.97
CA VAL A 283 2.13 14.73 33.64
C VAL A 283 1.73 13.66 32.62
N ILE A 284 0.45 13.27 32.63
CA ILE A 284 -0.14 12.30 31.70
C ILE A 284 -1.59 12.68 31.40
N ASN A 285 -2.03 12.48 30.16
CA ASN A 285 -3.45 12.55 29.81
C ASN A 285 -3.94 11.12 29.59
N VAL A 286 -4.62 10.57 30.61
CA VAL A 286 -4.98 9.14 30.65
C VAL A 286 -5.93 8.77 29.51
N PRO A 287 -7.04 9.50 29.25
CA PRO A 287 -7.90 9.24 28.09
C PRO A 287 -7.16 9.22 26.76
N VAL A 288 -6.26 10.18 26.52
CA VAL A 288 -5.49 10.26 25.27
C VAL A 288 -4.55 9.06 25.10
N GLU A 289 -3.86 8.65 26.16
CA GLU A 289 -2.98 7.47 26.11
C GLU A 289 -3.76 6.16 25.89
N ILE A 290 -4.97 6.04 26.46
CA ILE A 290 -5.90 4.93 26.20
C ILE A 290 -6.30 4.90 24.72
N LEU A 291 -6.67 6.04 24.14
CA LEU A 291 -7.04 6.14 22.71
C LEU A 291 -5.86 5.80 21.78
N LYS A 292 -4.64 6.23 22.13
CA LYS A 292 -3.42 5.84 21.38
C LYS A 292 -3.18 4.33 21.44
N SER A 293 -3.38 3.70 22.60
CA SER A 293 -3.30 2.25 22.76
C SER A 293 -4.32 1.53 21.86
N ILE A 294 -5.59 1.94 21.90
CA ILE A 294 -6.66 1.40 21.06
C ILE A 294 -6.32 1.53 19.57
N GLY A 295 -5.87 2.70 19.12
CA GLY A 295 -5.50 2.93 17.73
C GLY A 295 -4.38 2.01 17.25
N ARG A 296 -3.39 1.73 18.10
CA ARG A 296 -2.31 0.77 17.80
C ARG A 296 -2.84 -0.65 17.68
N GLN A 297 -3.62 -1.11 18.66
CA GLN A 297 -4.20 -2.46 18.67
C GLN A 297 -5.13 -2.71 17.48
N LEU A 298 -5.95 -1.72 17.09
CA LEU A 298 -6.80 -1.80 15.90
C LEU A 298 -5.96 -1.93 14.61
N LYS A 299 -4.85 -1.18 14.52
CA LYS A 299 -3.93 -1.26 13.38
C LYS A 299 -3.25 -2.63 13.32
N GLU A 300 -2.79 -3.17 14.44
CA GLU A 300 -2.19 -4.50 14.54
C GLU A 300 -3.17 -5.60 14.14
N ARG A 301 -4.42 -5.55 14.63
CA ARG A 301 -5.49 -6.48 14.22
C ARG A 301 -5.77 -6.41 12.72
N ALA A 302 -5.85 -5.20 12.16
CA ALA A 302 -6.04 -5.02 10.72
C ALA A 302 -4.89 -5.62 9.92
N MET A 303 -3.64 -5.40 10.35
CA MET A 303 -2.45 -5.98 9.73
C MET A 303 -2.42 -7.50 9.85
N ALA A 304 -2.77 -8.07 11.01
CA ALA A 304 -2.82 -9.52 11.20
C ALA A 304 -3.86 -10.19 10.30
N LYS A 305 -5.05 -9.58 10.16
CA LYS A 305 -6.08 -10.06 9.23
C LYS A 305 -5.61 -10.04 7.78
N VAL A 306 -4.93 -8.96 7.39
CA VAL A 306 -4.35 -8.78 6.05
C VAL A 306 -3.22 -9.80 5.80
N LYS A 307 -2.38 -10.07 6.80
CA LYS A 307 -1.34 -11.10 6.73
C LYS A 307 -1.95 -12.50 6.57
N ALA A 308 -2.99 -12.83 7.34
CA ALA A 308 -3.68 -14.11 7.24
C ALA A 308 -4.32 -14.34 5.85
N LEU A 309 -4.91 -13.30 5.25
CA LEU A 309 -5.41 -13.34 3.87
C LEU A 309 -4.31 -13.70 2.87
N ALA A 310 -3.11 -13.14 3.04
CA ALA A 310 -1.98 -13.42 2.17
C ALA A 310 -1.35 -14.80 2.41
N GLU A 311 -1.29 -15.25 3.66
CA GLU A 311 -0.78 -16.57 4.01
C GLU A 311 -1.62 -17.73 3.47
N GLY A 312 -2.88 -17.45 3.12
CA GLY A 312 -3.80 -18.39 2.48
C GLY A 312 -3.64 -18.53 0.95
N ILE A 313 -2.84 -17.68 0.30
CA ILE A 313 -2.64 -17.74 -1.16
C ILE A 313 -1.80 -18.97 -1.49
N ARG A 314 -2.38 -19.90 -2.27
CA ARG A 314 -1.73 -21.11 -2.77
C ARG A 314 -1.65 -21.14 -4.29
N SER A 315 -2.56 -20.47 -4.96
CA SER A 315 -2.67 -20.44 -6.42
C SER A 315 -3.31 -19.15 -6.91
N LEU A 316 -3.28 -18.95 -8.22
CA LEU A 316 -3.98 -17.86 -8.88
C LEU A 316 -5.52 -17.93 -8.69
N ASP A 317 -6.07 -19.13 -8.46
CA ASP A 317 -7.51 -19.34 -8.29
C ASP A 317 -8.04 -18.74 -6.98
N ASP A 318 -7.21 -18.65 -5.93
CA ASP A 318 -7.56 -18.01 -4.66
C ASP A 318 -7.86 -16.51 -4.80
N LEU A 319 -7.43 -15.91 -5.92
CA LEU A 319 -7.61 -14.50 -6.24
C LEU A 319 -8.82 -14.26 -7.16
N ARG A 320 -9.41 -15.32 -7.72
CA ARG A 320 -10.61 -15.21 -8.57
C ARG A 320 -11.81 -14.82 -7.71
N GLY A 321 -12.69 -13.98 -8.28
CA GLY A 321 -13.90 -13.51 -7.60
C GLY A 321 -13.68 -12.40 -6.55
N LYS A 322 -12.45 -12.15 -6.10
CA LYS A 322 -12.15 -11.04 -5.17
C LYS A 322 -12.48 -9.69 -5.81
N LYS A 323 -13.17 -8.83 -5.05
CA LYS A 323 -13.46 -7.44 -5.44
C LYS A 323 -12.24 -6.55 -5.20
N GLU A 324 -12.22 -5.37 -5.83
CA GLU A 324 -11.08 -4.46 -5.84
C GLU A 324 -10.57 -4.09 -4.42
N PRO A 325 -11.42 -3.75 -3.43
CA PRO A 325 -10.93 -3.42 -2.08
C PRO A 325 -10.26 -4.61 -1.39
N GLU A 326 -10.85 -5.80 -1.53
CA GLU A 326 -10.31 -7.04 -0.96
C GLU A 326 -9.01 -7.45 -1.66
N LEU A 327 -8.93 -7.27 -2.98
CA LEU A 327 -7.74 -7.55 -3.76
C LEU A 327 -6.58 -6.64 -3.35
N VAL A 328 -6.83 -5.34 -3.17
CA VAL A 328 -5.82 -4.39 -2.67
C VAL A 328 -5.38 -4.79 -1.25
N GLN A 329 -6.29 -5.17 -0.36
CA GLN A 329 -5.93 -5.66 0.97
C GLN A 329 -5.07 -6.93 0.91
N THR A 330 -5.47 -7.89 0.07
CA THR A 330 -4.74 -9.14 -0.14
C THR A 330 -3.32 -8.87 -0.64
N PHE A 331 -3.16 -7.97 -1.61
CA PHE A 331 -1.85 -7.54 -2.10
C PHE A 331 -1.01 -6.88 -1.01
N MET A 332 -1.59 -5.97 -0.21
CA MET A 332 -0.87 -5.33 0.90
C MET A 332 -0.39 -6.35 1.95
N GLY A 333 -1.13 -7.44 2.17
CA GLY A 333 -0.69 -8.54 3.04
C GLY A 333 0.41 -9.37 2.41
N ALA A 334 0.29 -9.65 1.11
CA ALA A 334 1.31 -10.38 0.36
C ALA A 334 2.66 -9.63 0.38
N CYS A 335 2.62 -8.31 0.37
CA CYS A 335 3.79 -7.47 0.53
C CYS A 335 4.57 -7.71 1.85
N SER A 336 3.95 -8.28 2.89
CA SER A 336 4.63 -8.66 4.14
C SER A 336 5.06 -10.12 4.21
N SER A 337 4.81 -10.92 3.17
CA SER A 337 5.12 -12.36 3.11
C SER A 337 5.64 -12.78 1.74
N VAL A 338 6.56 -11.98 1.18
CA VAL A 338 6.95 -12.03 -0.24
C VAL A 338 7.54 -13.38 -0.63
N GLU A 339 8.46 -13.92 0.16
CA GLU A 339 9.08 -15.22 -0.07
C GLU A 339 8.04 -16.33 -0.23
N LYS A 340 7.14 -16.46 0.75
CA LYS A 340 6.07 -17.47 0.77
C LYS A 340 5.12 -17.32 -0.42
N VAL A 341 4.71 -16.08 -0.73
CA VAL A 341 3.80 -15.82 -1.85
C VAL A 341 4.46 -16.13 -3.19
N GLN A 342 5.71 -15.71 -3.41
CA GLN A 342 6.44 -16.00 -4.63
C GLN A 342 6.72 -17.49 -4.82
N HIS A 343 7.02 -18.22 -3.73
CA HIS A 343 7.12 -19.68 -3.76
C HIS A 343 5.79 -20.31 -4.21
N ALA A 344 4.67 -19.90 -3.61
CA ALA A 344 3.34 -20.42 -3.99
C ALA A 344 3.01 -20.14 -5.46
N ILE A 345 3.25 -18.92 -5.95
CA ILE A 345 3.02 -18.55 -7.35
C ILE A 345 3.91 -19.36 -8.31
N LEU A 346 5.19 -19.57 -7.98
CA LEU A 346 6.06 -20.42 -8.79
C LEU A 346 5.55 -21.86 -8.85
N MET A 347 5.20 -22.44 -7.70
CA MET A 347 4.69 -23.81 -7.64
C MET A 347 3.39 -23.95 -8.43
N ASP A 348 2.49 -22.97 -8.38
CA ASP A 348 1.27 -22.96 -9.19
C ASP A 348 1.58 -22.97 -10.70
N ILE A 349 2.49 -22.09 -11.15
CA ILE A 349 2.94 -22.05 -12.56
C ILE A 349 3.53 -23.40 -13.00
N VAL A 350 4.44 -23.96 -12.20
CA VAL A 350 5.13 -25.22 -12.51
C VAL A 350 4.15 -26.40 -12.55
N HIS A 351 3.26 -26.52 -11.56
CA HIS A 351 2.30 -27.62 -11.51
C HIS A 351 1.29 -27.58 -12.66
N ARG A 352 0.75 -26.40 -13.00
CA ARG A 352 -0.19 -26.26 -14.13
C ARG A 352 0.43 -26.68 -15.45
N ASN A 353 1.71 -26.40 -15.63
CA ASN A 353 2.42 -26.61 -16.88
C ASN A 353 3.31 -27.87 -16.86
N ALA A 354 3.18 -28.75 -15.87
CA ALA A 354 4.04 -29.91 -15.74
C ALA A 354 3.93 -30.91 -16.92
N GLN A 355 2.76 -30.96 -17.56
CA GLN A 355 2.47 -31.91 -18.64
C GLN A 355 2.74 -31.38 -20.04
N THR A 356 3.19 -30.13 -20.16
CA THR A 356 3.52 -29.53 -21.46
C THR A 356 4.84 -30.08 -22.00
N GLU A 357 5.12 -29.87 -23.28
CA GLU A 357 6.41 -30.26 -23.88
C GLU A 357 7.59 -29.64 -23.13
N PHE A 358 7.52 -28.33 -22.84
CA PHE A 358 8.54 -27.65 -22.05
C PHE A 358 8.63 -28.19 -20.62
N GLY A 359 7.49 -28.40 -19.96
CA GLY A 359 7.44 -28.89 -18.58
C GLY A 359 8.05 -30.28 -18.42
N LYS A 360 7.77 -31.19 -19.37
CA LYS A 360 8.37 -32.53 -19.42
C LYS A 360 9.87 -32.48 -19.71
N ALA A 361 10.29 -31.65 -20.67
CA ALA A 361 11.70 -31.49 -21.02
C ALA A 361 12.54 -30.96 -19.85
N HIS A 362 11.93 -30.19 -18.96
CA HIS A 362 12.58 -29.58 -17.79
C HIS A 362 12.13 -30.19 -16.45
N GLY A 363 11.51 -31.38 -16.42
CA GLY A 363 11.26 -32.12 -15.18
C GLY A 363 10.29 -31.49 -14.18
N PHE A 364 9.34 -30.66 -14.64
CA PHE A 364 8.45 -29.86 -13.77
C PHE A 364 7.69 -30.68 -12.72
N GLU A 365 7.33 -31.93 -13.02
CA GLU A 365 6.64 -32.83 -12.08
C GLU A 365 7.41 -33.06 -10.77
N GLY A 366 8.75 -32.97 -10.80
CA GLY A 366 9.61 -33.18 -9.63
C GLY A 366 9.97 -31.93 -8.84
N ILE A 367 9.64 -30.73 -9.33
CA ILE A 367 10.08 -29.46 -8.72
C ILE A 367 9.22 -29.13 -7.49
N ARG A 368 9.85 -28.88 -6.34
CA ARG A 368 9.19 -28.52 -5.07
C ARG A 368 9.77 -27.25 -4.44
N SER A 369 10.91 -26.76 -4.94
CA SER A 369 11.55 -25.54 -4.43
C SER A 369 12.08 -24.64 -5.55
N VAL A 370 12.39 -23.39 -5.20
CA VAL A 370 13.00 -22.43 -6.12
C VAL A 370 14.38 -22.91 -6.57
N GLU A 371 15.16 -23.53 -5.68
CA GLU A 371 16.50 -24.05 -5.96
C GLU A 371 16.46 -25.24 -6.94
N GLU A 372 15.45 -26.09 -6.86
CA GLU A 372 15.23 -27.17 -7.83
C GLU A 372 14.80 -26.60 -9.18
N PHE A 373 13.89 -25.62 -9.18
CA PHE A 373 13.49 -24.92 -10.39
C PHE A 373 14.68 -24.28 -11.11
N ARG A 374 15.55 -23.57 -10.37
CA ARG A 374 16.78 -22.95 -10.90
C ARG A 374 17.75 -23.96 -11.50
N ARG A 375 17.84 -25.16 -10.92
CA ARG A 375 18.70 -26.24 -11.42
C ARG A 375 18.18 -26.87 -12.72
N GLN A 376 16.87 -27.02 -12.85
CA GLN A 376 16.25 -27.70 -13.99
C GLN A 376 15.96 -26.76 -15.17
N VAL A 377 15.70 -25.48 -14.87
CA VAL A 377 15.32 -24.47 -15.86
C VAL A 377 16.45 -23.44 -15.99
N PRO A 378 17.16 -23.39 -17.13
CA PRO A 378 18.17 -22.36 -17.36
C PRO A 378 17.51 -21.04 -17.75
N ILE A 379 18.16 -19.92 -17.40
CA ILE A 379 17.81 -18.58 -17.86
C ILE A 379 17.78 -18.57 -19.39
N GLY A 380 16.78 -17.89 -19.97
CA GLY A 380 16.57 -17.88 -21.42
C GLY A 380 16.15 -16.53 -21.96
N VAL A 381 16.49 -16.29 -23.23
CA VAL A 381 16.05 -15.16 -24.04
C VAL A 381 15.00 -15.61 -25.06
N TRP A 382 14.42 -14.68 -25.83
CA TRP A 382 13.31 -14.94 -26.75
C TRP A 382 13.56 -16.11 -27.71
N GLU A 383 14.78 -16.22 -28.22
CA GLU A 383 15.21 -17.23 -29.19
C GLU A 383 15.02 -18.67 -28.67
N LYS A 384 14.97 -18.86 -27.34
CA LYS A 384 14.65 -20.15 -26.71
C LYS A 384 13.16 -20.51 -26.80
N PHE A 385 12.28 -19.51 -26.76
CA PHE A 385 10.83 -19.68 -26.72
C PHE A 385 10.18 -19.58 -28.10
N GLU A 386 10.82 -18.86 -29.02
CA GLU A 386 10.34 -18.61 -30.39
C GLU A 386 9.95 -19.89 -31.16
N PRO A 387 10.72 -21.01 -31.11
CA PRO A 387 10.31 -22.23 -31.83
C PRO A 387 8.99 -22.83 -31.33
N TYR A 388 8.71 -22.75 -30.03
CA TYR A 388 7.44 -23.24 -29.48
C TYR A 388 6.29 -22.33 -29.90
N THR A 389 6.49 -21.02 -29.81
CA THR A 389 5.52 -20.02 -30.25
C THR A 389 5.14 -20.18 -31.72
N GLN A 390 6.12 -20.35 -32.61
CA GLN A 390 5.87 -20.56 -34.04
C GLN A 390 5.01 -21.80 -34.30
N ARG A 391 5.19 -22.88 -33.52
CA ARG A 391 4.35 -24.07 -33.58
C ARG A 391 2.94 -23.81 -33.03
N MET A 392 2.81 -23.00 -31.97
CA MET A 392 1.49 -22.57 -31.47
C MET A 392 0.74 -21.69 -32.49
N GLU A 393 1.44 -20.87 -33.27
CA GLU A 393 0.85 -20.10 -34.38
C GLU A 393 0.28 -21.01 -35.48
N GLN A 394 0.81 -22.23 -35.63
CA GLN A 394 0.27 -23.27 -36.52
C GLN A 394 -0.83 -24.12 -35.87
N GLY A 395 -1.16 -23.88 -34.60
CA GLY A 395 -2.25 -24.54 -33.89
C GLY A 395 -1.82 -25.72 -33.00
N GLU A 396 -0.52 -25.96 -32.82
CA GLU A 396 -0.06 -26.91 -31.81
C GLU A 396 -0.37 -26.39 -30.39
N LYS A 397 -0.66 -27.32 -29.48
CA LYS A 397 -1.09 -27.05 -28.09
C LYS A 397 -0.18 -27.72 -27.09
N ASP A 398 -0.32 -27.36 -25.81
CA ASP A 398 0.39 -28.00 -24.69
C ASP A 398 1.93 -27.88 -24.81
N LEU A 399 2.43 -26.80 -25.41
CA LEU A 399 3.86 -26.56 -25.65
C LEU A 399 4.54 -25.82 -24.50
N LEU A 400 4.27 -24.52 -24.35
CA LEU A 400 4.81 -23.70 -23.27
C LEU A 400 3.89 -23.70 -22.04
N PHE A 401 2.58 -23.77 -22.25
CA PHE A 401 1.56 -23.86 -21.21
C PHE A 401 0.44 -24.81 -21.68
N ALA A 402 -0.40 -25.27 -20.75
CA ALA A 402 -1.49 -26.19 -21.06
C ALA A 402 -2.56 -25.52 -21.94
N GLY A 403 -2.99 -26.21 -23.00
CA GLY A 403 -3.96 -25.73 -23.97
C GLY A 403 -3.35 -24.88 -25.10
N GLN A 404 -4.19 -24.00 -25.66
CA GLN A 404 -3.88 -23.12 -26.78
C GLN A 404 -3.87 -21.65 -26.32
N PRO A 405 -3.17 -20.74 -27.02
CA PRO A 405 -3.22 -19.32 -26.70
C PRO A 405 -4.63 -18.75 -26.86
N MET A 406 -5.02 -17.81 -25.99
CA MET A 406 -6.24 -17.02 -26.15
C MET A 406 -6.08 -15.97 -27.24
N HIS A 407 -4.89 -15.39 -27.32
CA HIS A 407 -4.45 -14.44 -28.33
C HIS A 407 -2.92 -14.40 -28.35
N PHE A 408 -2.35 -13.73 -29.35
CA PHE A 408 -0.92 -13.39 -29.36
C PHE A 408 -0.71 -11.90 -29.16
N VAL A 409 0.25 -11.55 -28.29
CA VAL A 409 0.67 -10.16 -28.06
C VAL A 409 1.82 -9.83 -29.01
N CYS A 410 1.58 -8.91 -29.92
CA CYS A 410 2.57 -8.44 -30.88
C CYS A 410 3.56 -7.45 -30.24
N THR A 411 4.84 -7.61 -30.55
CA THR A 411 5.90 -6.65 -30.20
C THR A 411 6.63 -6.15 -31.44
N SER A 412 6.93 -4.86 -31.46
CA SER A 412 7.60 -4.16 -32.55
C SER A 412 9.12 -4.39 -32.56
N GLY A 413 9.58 -5.63 -32.38
CA GLY A 413 10.99 -5.99 -32.28
C GLY A 413 11.86 -5.36 -33.39
N THR A 414 13.11 -5.01 -33.04
CA THR A 414 14.07 -4.29 -33.88
C THR A 414 14.55 -5.07 -35.12
N THR A 415 14.23 -6.36 -35.23
CA THR A 415 14.75 -7.28 -36.26
C THR A 415 13.87 -7.38 -37.51
N GLY A 416 12.75 -6.65 -37.57
CA GLY A 416 11.89 -6.58 -38.75
C GLY A 416 10.84 -7.67 -38.90
N HIS A 417 10.94 -8.77 -38.13
CA HIS A 417 9.84 -9.71 -37.90
C HIS A 417 9.16 -9.40 -36.56
N MET A 418 7.83 -9.35 -36.55
CA MET A 418 7.05 -9.11 -35.32
C MET A 418 7.10 -10.35 -34.42
N LYS A 419 7.47 -10.18 -33.15
CA LYS A 419 7.38 -11.27 -32.17
C LYS A 419 5.93 -11.40 -31.70
N LEU A 420 5.37 -12.60 -31.76
CA LEU A 420 4.01 -12.90 -31.32
C LEU A 420 4.05 -13.69 -30.00
N LEU A 421 3.96 -13.03 -28.85
CA LEU A 421 3.99 -13.76 -27.57
C LEU A 421 2.64 -14.47 -27.34
N PRO A 422 2.63 -15.78 -27.07
CA PRO A 422 1.38 -16.48 -26.80
C PRO A 422 0.85 -16.09 -25.41
N GLU A 423 -0.44 -15.79 -25.32
CA GLU A 423 -1.11 -15.50 -24.03
C GLU A 423 -2.01 -16.67 -23.61
N SER A 424 -1.77 -17.21 -22.42
CA SER A 424 -2.65 -18.19 -21.77
C SER A 424 -3.83 -17.50 -21.06
N ALA A 425 -4.90 -18.24 -20.75
CA ALA A 425 -6.02 -17.70 -19.98
C ALA A 425 -5.59 -17.24 -18.56
N GLU A 426 -4.64 -17.95 -17.95
CA GLU A 426 -4.07 -17.68 -16.64
C GLU A 426 -3.16 -16.44 -16.68
N GLY A 427 -2.34 -16.29 -17.72
CA GLY A 427 -1.53 -15.10 -17.93
C GLY A 427 -2.35 -13.85 -18.21
N GLU A 428 -3.41 -13.97 -19.01
CA GLU A 428 -4.39 -12.91 -19.21
C GLU A 428 -5.04 -12.49 -17.88
N PHE A 429 -5.46 -13.48 -17.07
CA PHE A 429 -6.01 -13.20 -15.75
C PHE A 429 -5.00 -12.53 -14.81
N ALA A 430 -3.74 -12.97 -14.79
CA ALA A 430 -2.67 -12.36 -14.00
C ALA A 430 -2.43 -10.89 -14.42
N LYS A 431 -2.40 -10.59 -15.72
CA LYS A 431 -2.31 -9.21 -16.24
C LYS A 431 -3.54 -8.37 -15.86
N ALA A 432 -4.73 -8.96 -15.93
CA ALA A 432 -5.97 -8.30 -15.53
C ALA A 432 -5.99 -7.99 -14.03
N LEU A 433 -5.50 -8.91 -13.19
CA LEU A 433 -5.37 -8.74 -11.73
C LEU A 433 -4.54 -7.50 -11.39
N VAL A 434 -3.36 -7.37 -12.00
CA VAL A 434 -2.48 -6.19 -11.78
C VAL A 434 -3.16 -4.91 -12.26
N SER A 435 -3.86 -4.96 -13.40
CA SER A 435 -4.57 -3.80 -13.94
C SER A 435 -5.70 -3.34 -13.02
N ARG A 436 -6.48 -4.28 -12.47
CA ARG A 436 -7.55 -4.00 -11.51
C ARG A 436 -7.00 -3.34 -10.24
N MET A 437 -5.88 -3.82 -9.72
CA MET A 437 -5.22 -3.20 -8.56
C MET A 437 -4.74 -1.78 -8.85
N ARG A 438 -4.05 -1.56 -9.99
CA ARG A 438 -3.61 -0.22 -10.41
C ARG A 438 -4.79 0.74 -10.52
N THR A 439 -5.88 0.34 -11.19
CA THR A 439 -7.09 1.15 -11.33
C THR A 439 -7.76 1.44 -9.98
N ALA A 440 -7.86 0.44 -9.10
CA ALA A 440 -8.47 0.62 -7.78
C ALA A 440 -7.72 1.64 -6.92
N LEU A 441 -6.38 1.59 -6.94
CA LEU A 441 -5.53 2.53 -6.23
C LEU A 441 -5.59 3.92 -6.85
N LEU A 442 -5.61 4.01 -8.18
CA LEU A 442 -5.77 5.25 -8.92
C LEU A 442 -7.07 5.99 -8.53
N VAL A 443 -8.19 5.28 -8.52
CA VAL A 443 -9.50 5.82 -8.12
C VAL A 443 -9.51 6.22 -6.65
N LYS A 444 -8.80 5.47 -5.78
CA LYS A 444 -8.64 5.84 -4.37
C LYS A 444 -7.85 7.14 -4.19
N MET A 445 -6.87 7.41 -5.05
CA MET A 445 -6.04 8.62 -5.00
C MET A 445 -6.82 9.86 -5.43
N ILE A 446 -7.66 9.75 -6.47
CA ILE A 446 -8.49 10.85 -6.97
C ILE A 446 -9.90 10.30 -7.29
N PRO A 447 -10.82 10.28 -6.30
CA PRO A 447 -12.17 9.76 -6.50
C PRO A 447 -12.96 10.47 -7.60
N GLU A 448 -12.68 11.75 -7.84
CA GLU A 448 -13.33 12.59 -8.86
C GLU A 448 -13.05 12.11 -10.29
N LEU A 449 -12.06 11.24 -10.49
CA LEU A 449 -11.85 10.56 -11.76
C LEU A 449 -13.08 9.76 -12.17
N MET A 450 -13.93 9.35 -11.22
CA MET A 450 -15.14 8.58 -11.51
C MET A 450 -16.32 9.43 -12.02
N ASN A 451 -16.23 10.77 -11.93
CA ASN A 451 -17.29 11.69 -12.38
C ASN A 451 -16.87 12.45 -13.65
N GLY A 452 -16.71 11.72 -14.75
CA GLY A 452 -16.41 12.29 -16.07
C GLY A 452 -15.82 11.27 -17.04
N TYR A 453 -15.22 11.77 -18.12
CA TYR A 453 -14.67 10.96 -19.19
C TYR A 453 -13.17 10.76 -19.08
N PHE A 454 -12.65 9.69 -19.68
CA PHE A 454 -11.22 9.49 -19.84
C PHE A 454 -10.83 9.25 -21.30
N ILE A 455 -9.58 9.56 -21.63
CA ILE A 455 -8.99 9.38 -22.96
C ILE A 455 -7.92 8.30 -22.85
N PRO A 456 -8.17 7.07 -23.33
CA PRO A 456 -7.12 6.07 -23.48
C PRO A 456 -6.32 6.32 -24.75
N LEU A 457 -5.01 6.57 -24.63
CA LEU A 457 -4.06 6.62 -25.73
C LEU A 457 -3.61 5.20 -26.06
N SER A 458 -4.51 4.45 -26.71
CA SER A 458 -4.32 3.04 -27.06
C SER A 458 -4.48 2.81 -28.57
N ASN A 459 -4.11 1.62 -29.03
CA ASN A 459 -4.29 1.17 -30.42
C ASN A 459 -5.45 0.17 -30.52
N ALA A 460 -5.76 -0.28 -31.74
CA ALA A 460 -6.62 -1.42 -31.97
C ALA A 460 -6.20 -2.65 -31.14
N ALA A 461 -7.19 -3.34 -30.58
CA ALA A 461 -6.97 -4.56 -29.81
C ALA A 461 -6.52 -5.73 -30.69
N VAL A 462 -7.05 -5.84 -31.91
CA VAL A 462 -6.74 -6.90 -32.87
C VAL A 462 -6.11 -6.26 -34.10
N MET A 463 -4.95 -6.76 -34.50
CA MET A 463 -4.24 -6.35 -35.72
C MET A 463 -4.38 -7.38 -36.85
N GLY A 464 -4.61 -8.64 -36.51
CA GLY A 464 -4.76 -9.72 -37.48
C GLY A 464 -4.99 -11.06 -36.79
N GLN A 465 -4.82 -12.14 -37.54
CA GLN A 465 -4.95 -13.52 -37.08
C GLN A 465 -3.69 -14.31 -37.44
N ALA A 466 -3.26 -15.19 -36.54
CA ALA A 466 -2.22 -16.18 -36.79
C ALA A 466 -2.72 -17.25 -37.78
N ALA A 467 -1.84 -18.13 -38.26
CA ALA A 467 -2.19 -19.17 -39.23
C ALA A 467 -3.28 -20.12 -38.70
N CYS A 468 -3.33 -20.37 -37.40
CA CYS A 468 -4.37 -21.15 -36.72
C CYS A 468 -5.70 -20.40 -36.51
N GLY A 469 -5.81 -19.13 -36.92
CA GLY A 469 -7.01 -18.30 -36.77
C GLY A 469 -7.13 -17.55 -35.42
N ILE A 470 -6.21 -17.79 -34.48
CA ILE A 470 -6.17 -17.08 -33.19
C ILE A 470 -5.76 -15.61 -33.42
N PRO A 471 -6.46 -14.61 -32.83
CA PRO A 471 -6.15 -13.20 -33.05
C PRO A 471 -4.80 -12.80 -32.44
N PHE A 472 -4.13 -11.85 -33.09
CA PHE A 472 -2.96 -11.16 -32.50
C PHE A 472 -3.16 -9.65 -32.48
N GLY A 473 -2.55 -8.98 -31.51
CA GLY A 473 -2.66 -7.53 -31.38
C GLY A 473 -1.77 -6.91 -30.31
N THR A 474 -1.99 -5.62 -30.04
CA THR A 474 -1.13 -4.86 -29.13
C THR A 474 -1.52 -5.05 -27.66
N ALA A 475 -0.54 -5.10 -26.76
CA ALA A 475 -0.79 -5.25 -25.32
C ALA A 475 -1.71 -4.15 -24.74
N SER A 476 -1.56 -2.90 -25.21
CA SER A 476 -2.39 -1.76 -24.80
C SER A 476 -3.82 -1.88 -25.32
N GLY A 477 -4.00 -2.29 -26.57
CA GLY A 477 -5.33 -2.51 -27.16
C GLY A 477 -6.09 -3.65 -26.46
N LEU A 478 -5.42 -4.77 -26.21
CA LEU A 478 -5.99 -5.92 -25.49
C LEU A 478 -6.35 -5.56 -24.04
N THR A 479 -5.51 -4.78 -23.35
CA THR A 479 -5.83 -4.27 -22.00
C THR A 479 -7.10 -3.41 -22.02
N LEU A 480 -7.26 -2.53 -23.01
CA LEU A 480 -8.45 -1.70 -23.14
C LEU A 480 -9.70 -2.54 -23.44
N ALA A 481 -9.58 -3.56 -24.31
CA ALA A 481 -10.65 -4.49 -24.61
C ALA A 481 -11.11 -5.27 -23.37
N GLY A 482 -10.19 -5.70 -22.50
CA GLY A 482 -10.49 -6.40 -21.24
C GLY A 482 -10.99 -5.50 -20.10
N THR A 483 -11.05 -4.17 -20.29
CA THR A 483 -11.58 -3.25 -19.28
C THR A 483 -13.10 -3.43 -19.12
N PRO A 484 -13.64 -3.43 -17.88
CA PRO A 484 -15.08 -3.57 -17.63
C PRO A 484 -15.93 -2.59 -18.44
N GLU A 485 -17.08 -3.05 -18.92
CA GLU A 485 -17.91 -2.25 -19.83
C GLU A 485 -18.37 -0.92 -19.22
N GLU A 486 -18.73 -0.91 -17.93
CA GLU A 486 -19.09 0.31 -17.19
C GLU A 486 -17.99 1.37 -17.24
N ILE A 487 -16.72 0.94 -17.18
CA ILE A 487 -15.57 1.84 -17.32
C ILE A 487 -15.40 2.24 -18.78
N ARG A 488 -15.41 1.31 -19.73
CA ARG A 488 -15.23 1.61 -21.17
C ARG A 488 -16.26 2.61 -21.70
N ARG A 489 -17.52 2.55 -21.23
CA ARG A 489 -18.58 3.51 -21.61
C ARG A 489 -18.27 4.97 -21.23
N ARG A 490 -17.26 5.20 -20.39
CA ARG A 490 -16.80 6.53 -19.98
C ARG A 490 -15.59 7.03 -20.78
N MET A 491 -15.23 6.34 -21.86
CA MET A 491 -14.27 6.87 -22.83
C MET A 491 -14.84 8.15 -23.46
N ALA A 492 -13.98 9.14 -23.72
CA ALA A 492 -14.36 10.38 -24.38
C ALA A 492 -14.73 10.20 -25.88
N PHE A 493 -14.56 8.99 -26.41
CA PHE A 493 -14.82 8.61 -27.79
C PHE A 493 -15.27 7.14 -27.87
N PRO A 494 -16.02 6.75 -28.93
CA PRO A 494 -16.41 5.35 -29.13
C PRO A 494 -15.19 4.48 -29.47
N PRO A 495 -15.04 3.26 -28.89
CA PRO A 495 -13.88 2.39 -29.13
C PRO A 495 -13.63 2.04 -30.61
N ASP A 496 -14.67 2.08 -31.44
CA ASP A 496 -14.61 1.77 -32.87
C ASP A 496 -13.64 2.66 -33.65
N ILE A 497 -13.36 3.89 -33.18
CA ILE A 497 -12.39 4.77 -33.85
C ILE A 497 -10.98 4.18 -33.87
N LEU A 498 -10.65 3.28 -32.93
CA LEU A 498 -9.34 2.65 -32.84
C LEU A 498 -9.06 1.72 -34.04
N ARG A 499 -10.08 1.40 -34.84
CA ARG A 499 -9.97 0.63 -36.09
C ARG A 499 -9.59 1.48 -37.32
N ALA A 500 -9.27 2.76 -37.13
CA ALA A 500 -8.77 3.62 -38.20
C ALA A 500 -7.55 3.00 -38.90
N LYS A 501 -7.46 3.17 -40.22
CA LYS A 501 -6.43 2.53 -41.07
C LYS A 501 -5.07 3.21 -41.00
N ASP A 502 -5.04 4.47 -40.58
CA ASP A 502 -3.83 5.26 -40.41
C ASP A 502 -3.90 6.13 -39.16
N ALA A 503 -2.72 6.63 -38.75
CA ALA A 503 -2.57 7.42 -37.53
C ALA A 503 -3.21 8.82 -37.63
N GLU A 504 -3.23 9.42 -38.81
CA GLU A 504 -3.79 10.77 -39.03
C GLU A 504 -5.32 10.76 -38.83
N THR A 505 -5.98 9.77 -39.43
CA THR A 505 -7.40 9.50 -39.26
C THR A 505 -7.73 9.23 -37.79
N LEU A 506 -6.93 8.40 -37.12
CA LEU A 506 -7.11 8.09 -35.69
C LEU A 506 -7.00 9.36 -34.83
N ASP A 507 -5.98 10.19 -35.07
CA ASP A 507 -5.74 11.41 -34.30
C ASP A 507 -6.82 12.45 -34.49
N TYR A 508 -7.25 12.63 -35.74
CA TYR A 508 -8.39 13.48 -36.04
C TYR A 508 -9.64 12.98 -35.30
N LEU A 509 -9.95 11.68 -35.34
CA LEU A 509 -11.13 11.13 -34.67
C LEU A 509 -11.06 11.24 -33.16
N ILE A 510 -9.91 10.93 -32.53
CA ILE A 510 -9.71 11.12 -31.09
C ILE A 510 -10.03 12.57 -30.71
N MET A 511 -9.46 13.54 -31.43
CA MET A 511 -9.67 14.96 -31.10
C MET A 511 -11.06 15.46 -31.46
N ARG A 512 -11.67 14.96 -32.54
CA ARG A 512 -13.05 15.30 -32.93
C ARG A 512 -14.06 14.95 -31.84
N TYR A 513 -13.89 13.81 -31.18
CA TYR A 513 -14.76 13.43 -30.06
C TYR A 513 -14.30 14.08 -28.74
N ALA A 514 -13.01 14.05 -28.43
CA ALA A 514 -12.52 14.45 -27.13
C ALA A 514 -12.61 15.97 -26.88
N VAL A 515 -12.37 16.82 -27.90
CA VAL A 515 -12.52 18.28 -27.78
C VAL A 515 -13.98 18.69 -27.55
N ALA A 516 -14.93 17.91 -28.09
CA ALA A 516 -16.35 18.12 -27.84
C ALA A 516 -16.75 17.83 -26.38
N GLN A 517 -15.97 17.06 -25.63
CA GLN A 517 -16.27 16.67 -24.25
C GLN A 517 -15.59 17.60 -23.22
N PRO A 518 -16.30 18.54 -22.56
CA PRO A 518 -15.68 19.43 -21.57
C PRO A 518 -15.29 18.74 -20.26
N LEU A 519 -15.89 17.58 -19.95
CA LEU A 519 -15.73 16.85 -18.69
C LEU A 519 -14.71 15.71 -18.76
N VAL A 520 -13.66 15.85 -19.58
CA VAL A 520 -12.51 14.93 -19.53
C VAL A 520 -11.78 15.13 -18.20
N ARG A 521 -11.65 14.06 -17.41
CA ARG A 521 -10.99 14.04 -16.09
C ARG A 521 -9.64 13.35 -16.10
N LEU A 522 -9.40 12.46 -17.07
CA LEU A 522 -8.25 11.58 -17.10
C LEU A 522 -7.74 11.36 -18.53
N VAL A 523 -6.43 11.43 -18.73
CA VAL A 523 -5.77 10.85 -19.91
C VAL A 523 -4.88 9.70 -19.45
N VAL A 524 -5.00 8.53 -20.07
CA VAL A 524 -4.18 7.36 -19.77
C VAL A 524 -3.42 6.93 -21.01
N GLY A 525 -2.11 6.84 -20.94
CA GLY A 525 -1.29 6.43 -22.09
C GLY A 525 0.17 6.25 -21.69
N ASN A 526 0.87 5.31 -22.31
CA ASN A 526 2.25 5.00 -21.91
C ASN A 526 3.21 6.18 -22.16
N ASN A 527 3.13 6.84 -23.32
CA ASN A 527 4.02 7.94 -23.70
C ASN A 527 3.31 9.30 -23.56
N PRO A 528 3.75 10.21 -22.66
CA PRO A 528 3.17 11.54 -22.52
C PRO A 528 3.30 12.39 -23.79
N GLY A 529 4.34 12.19 -24.61
CA GLY A 529 4.52 12.91 -25.86
C GLY A 529 3.39 12.69 -26.87
N ARG A 530 2.64 11.58 -26.76
CA ARG A 530 1.44 11.36 -27.59
C ARG A 530 0.36 12.39 -27.33
N LEU A 531 0.16 12.80 -26.07
CA LEU A 531 -0.83 13.83 -25.76
C LEU A 531 -0.44 15.19 -26.35
N THR A 532 0.86 15.52 -26.36
CA THR A 532 1.36 16.74 -27.00
C THR A 532 1.05 16.75 -28.49
N SER A 533 1.36 15.66 -29.19
CA SER A 533 1.07 15.49 -30.62
C SER A 533 -0.44 15.62 -30.93
N LEU A 534 -1.31 15.09 -30.07
CA LEU A 534 -2.75 15.25 -30.20
C LEU A 534 -3.21 16.70 -29.96
N ALA A 535 -2.64 17.38 -28.97
CA ALA A 535 -2.94 18.79 -28.69
C ALA A 535 -2.53 19.69 -29.87
N GLU A 536 -1.36 19.44 -30.47
CA GLU A 536 -0.89 20.11 -31.68
C GLU A 536 -1.82 19.84 -32.87
N THR A 537 -2.22 18.58 -33.07
CA THR A 537 -3.16 18.19 -34.12
C THR A 537 -4.49 18.94 -33.98
N ALA A 538 -5.05 19.01 -32.77
CA ALA A 538 -6.28 19.75 -32.51
C ALA A 538 -6.14 21.25 -32.80
N ASN A 539 -5.00 21.84 -32.44
CA ASN A 539 -4.73 23.26 -32.72
C ASN A 539 -4.57 23.54 -34.22
N ASN A 540 -3.88 22.67 -34.94
CA ASN A 540 -3.63 22.80 -36.37
C ASN A 540 -4.91 22.60 -37.19
N LEU A 541 -5.77 21.69 -36.75
CA LEU A 541 -7.05 21.38 -37.41
C LEU A 541 -8.25 22.08 -36.78
N ARG A 542 -8.03 23.09 -35.92
CA ARG A 542 -9.09 23.71 -35.07
C ARG A 542 -10.32 24.16 -35.85
N ASP A 543 -10.13 24.82 -37.00
CA ASP A 543 -11.24 25.40 -37.76
C ASP A 543 -12.13 24.29 -38.36
N ARG A 544 -11.50 23.22 -38.85
CA ARG A 544 -12.15 22.01 -39.37
C ARG A 544 -12.88 21.28 -38.24
N LEU A 545 -12.19 20.98 -37.14
CA LEU A 545 -12.77 20.28 -35.98
C LEU A 545 -14.00 21.01 -35.42
N ILE A 546 -13.93 22.33 -35.28
CA ILE A 546 -15.03 23.15 -34.78
C ILE A 546 -16.22 23.11 -35.75
N ALA A 547 -15.99 23.21 -37.06
CA ALA A 547 -17.05 23.12 -38.06
C ALA A 547 -17.73 21.73 -38.05
N ASP A 548 -16.94 20.67 -37.95
CA ASP A 548 -17.46 19.29 -37.88
C ASP A 548 -18.20 19.01 -36.57
N ILE A 549 -17.82 19.65 -35.46
CA ILE A 549 -18.58 19.63 -34.18
C ILE A 549 -19.92 20.35 -34.34
N GLU A 550 -19.90 21.56 -34.92
CA GLU A 550 -21.11 22.35 -35.15
C GLU A 550 -22.13 21.61 -36.01
N GLN A 551 -21.67 20.96 -37.08
CA GLN A 551 -22.54 20.27 -38.05
C GLN A 551 -22.85 18.82 -37.67
N GLY A 552 -22.11 18.22 -36.73
CA GLY A 552 -22.26 16.81 -36.38
C GLY A 552 -21.78 15.86 -37.49
N THR A 553 -20.73 16.22 -38.22
CA THR A 553 -20.25 15.50 -39.41
C THR A 553 -18.86 14.89 -39.22
N LEU A 554 -18.49 13.99 -40.15
CA LEU A 554 -17.12 13.54 -40.36
C LEU A 554 -16.64 13.90 -41.77
N PRO A 555 -15.36 14.23 -41.94
CA PRO A 555 -14.79 14.41 -43.26
C PRO A 555 -14.82 13.13 -44.10
N LYS A 556 -14.98 13.28 -45.42
CA LYS A 556 -15.12 12.17 -46.37
C LYS A 556 -13.81 11.45 -46.69
N ASP A 557 -12.70 12.14 -46.51
CA ASP A 557 -11.31 11.71 -46.77
C ASP A 557 -10.70 10.85 -45.66
N LEU A 558 -11.37 10.68 -44.52
CA LEU A 558 -10.88 9.80 -43.45
C LEU A 558 -10.84 8.33 -43.88
N ALA A 559 -9.71 7.66 -43.62
CA ALA A 559 -9.46 6.27 -43.99
C ALA A 559 -10.11 5.29 -42.99
N LEU A 560 -11.41 5.06 -43.19
CA LEU A 560 -12.25 4.19 -42.36
C LEU A 560 -12.85 3.04 -43.18
N ASP A 561 -13.14 1.94 -42.51
CA ASP A 561 -14.05 0.93 -43.08
C ASP A 561 -15.45 1.52 -43.22
N PRO A 562 -16.19 1.20 -44.32
CA PRO A 562 -17.54 1.73 -44.54
C PRO A 562 -18.49 1.46 -43.37
N GLU A 563 -18.42 0.27 -42.77
CA GLU A 563 -19.23 -0.11 -41.60
C GLU A 563 -18.92 0.76 -40.38
N VAL A 564 -17.63 1.00 -40.11
CA VAL A 564 -17.20 1.87 -39.00
C VAL A 564 -17.67 3.30 -39.24
N ARG A 565 -17.51 3.82 -40.47
CA ARG A 565 -18.00 5.15 -40.82
C ARG A 565 -19.51 5.28 -40.59
N GLN A 566 -20.30 4.34 -41.10
CA GLN A 566 -21.75 4.34 -40.94
C GLN A 566 -22.17 4.33 -39.46
N LEU A 567 -21.49 3.52 -38.64
CA LEU A 567 -21.72 3.45 -37.20
C LEU A 567 -21.41 4.79 -36.50
N LEU A 568 -20.28 5.42 -36.86
CA LEU A 568 -19.87 6.70 -36.26
C LEU A 568 -20.84 7.83 -36.68
N GLU A 569 -21.15 7.94 -37.97
CA GLU A 569 -22.05 8.98 -38.51
C GLU A 569 -23.47 8.86 -37.96
N ALA A 570 -23.97 7.64 -37.71
CA ALA A 570 -25.29 7.42 -37.12
C ALA A 570 -25.43 7.95 -35.68
N ASN A 571 -24.31 8.11 -34.96
CA ASN A 571 -24.28 8.53 -33.56
C ASN A 571 -23.82 9.99 -33.36
N LEU A 572 -23.36 10.66 -34.41
CA LEU A 572 -22.94 12.06 -34.33
C LEU A 572 -24.15 12.99 -34.32
N LYS A 573 -24.06 14.03 -33.49
CA LYS A 573 -25.08 15.06 -33.34
C LYS A 573 -24.44 16.44 -33.53
N PRO A 574 -25.12 17.38 -34.20
CA PRO A 574 -24.71 18.78 -34.25
C PRO A 574 -24.61 19.38 -32.84
N ASP A 575 -23.53 20.11 -32.55
CA ASP A 575 -23.32 20.80 -31.28
C ASP A 575 -22.82 22.24 -31.51
N PRO A 576 -23.72 23.16 -31.92
CA PRO A 576 -23.36 24.55 -32.23
C PRO A 576 -22.93 25.33 -30.98
N GLU A 577 -23.48 25.01 -29.80
CA GLU A 577 -23.13 25.66 -28.55
C GLU A 577 -21.67 25.37 -28.18
N ARG A 578 -21.26 24.10 -28.24
CA ARG A 578 -19.87 23.72 -28.00
C ARG A 578 -18.94 24.32 -29.04
N ALA A 579 -19.32 24.31 -30.32
CA ALA A 579 -18.53 24.92 -31.37
C ALA A 579 -18.31 26.43 -31.12
N GLN A 580 -19.35 27.15 -30.71
CA GLN A 580 -19.23 28.57 -30.36
C GLN A 580 -18.28 28.79 -29.17
N ALA A 581 -18.39 27.98 -28.11
CA ALA A 581 -17.47 28.05 -26.97
C ALA A 581 -16.01 27.83 -27.38
N LEU A 582 -15.75 26.86 -28.25
CA LEU A 582 -14.40 26.58 -28.77
C LEU A 582 -13.86 27.75 -29.63
N ARG A 583 -14.70 28.39 -30.45
CA ARG A 583 -14.30 29.60 -31.21
C ARG A 583 -13.93 30.75 -30.28
N GLN A 584 -14.66 30.94 -29.18
CA GLN A 584 -14.32 31.96 -28.18
C GLN A 584 -12.97 31.67 -27.51
N MET A 585 -12.65 30.42 -27.20
CA MET A 585 -11.35 30.02 -26.66
C MET A 585 -10.22 30.37 -27.64
N VAL A 586 -10.39 30.02 -28.92
CA VAL A 586 -9.43 30.33 -30.00
C VAL A 586 -9.29 31.85 -30.18
N ALA A 587 -10.39 32.61 -30.17
CA ALA A 587 -10.35 34.07 -30.28
C ALA A 587 -9.60 34.73 -29.11
N THR A 588 -9.66 34.14 -27.92
CA THR A 588 -9.01 34.68 -26.71
C THR A 588 -7.51 34.40 -26.68
N ARG A 589 -7.09 33.18 -27.06
CA ARG A 589 -5.70 32.70 -26.90
C ARG A 589 -4.92 32.63 -28.21
N GLY A 590 -5.59 32.73 -29.35
CA GLY A 590 -5.03 32.46 -30.68
C GLY A 590 -4.80 30.98 -31.00
N ARG A 591 -5.04 30.08 -30.03
CA ARG A 591 -4.79 28.63 -30.12
C ARG A 591 -5.90 27.84 -29.45
N LEU A 592 -6.03 26.57 -29.84
CA LEU A 592 -6.94 25.61 -29.20
C LEU A 592 -6.13 24.65 -28.32
N GLU A 593 -6.21 24.81 -26.99
CA GLU A 593 -5.31 24.13 -26.03
C GLU A 593 -6.07 23.31 -24.96
N PRO A 594 -5.54 22.16 -24.50
CA PRO A 594 -6.19 21.29 -23.50
C PRO A 594 -6.65 22.01 -22.24
N ARG A 595 -5.87 22.98 -21.77
CA ARG A 595 -6.21 23.84 -20.62
C ARG A 595 -7.56 24.56 -20.74
N ASP A 596 -7.97 24.89 -21.96
CA ASP A 596 -9.17 25.68 -22.19
C ASP A 596 -10.37 24.77 -22.48
N TYR A 597 -10.18 23.73 -23.31
CA TYR A 597 -11.28 22.84 -23.67
C TYR A 597 -11.53 21.69 -22.67
N TRP A 598 -10.57 21.35 -21.80
CA TRP A 598 -10.71 20.39 -20.69
C TRP A 598 -10.37 21.02 -19.31
N PRO A 599 -11.14 22.02 -18.86
CA PRO A 599 -10.89 22.66 -17.56
C PRO A 599 -11.08 21.69 -16.37
N GLY A 600 -11.78 20.58 -16.59
CA GLY A 600 -12.00 19.52 -15.59
C GLY A 600 -10.87 18.49 -15.47
N LEU A 601 -9.84 18.53 -16.33
CA LEU A 601 -8.77 17.53 -16.32
C LEU A 601 -8.09 17.50 -14.94
N LYS A 602 -8.07 16.33 -14.30
CA LYS A 602 -7.47 16.16 -12.97
C LYS A 602 -6.15 15.43 -13.02
N MET A 603 -5.97 14.53 -13.97
CA MET A 603 -4.81 13.66 -13.97
C MET A 603 -4.41 13.16 -15.34
N ILE A 604 -3.10 12.94 -15.50
CA ILE A 604 -2.51 12.17 -16.59
C ILE A 604 -1.78 10.97 -15.99
N SER A 605 -2.14 9.77 -16.46
CA SER A 605 -1.46 8.52 -16.10
C SER A 605 -0.60 8.05 -17.27
N CYS A 606 0.72 8.09 -17.10
CA CYS A 606 1.71 7.77 -18.14
C CYS A 606 3.05 7.36 -17.53
N TRP A 607 4.01 6.86 -18.31
CA TRP A 607 5.33 6.56 -17.76
C TRP A 607 6.05 7.84 -17.34
N LEU A 608 6.42 7.91 -16.06
CA LEU A 608 7.19 9.01 -15.49
C LEU A 608 8.69 8.70 -15.46
N GLY A 609 9.07 7.41 -15.50
CA GLY A 609 10.45 6.93 -15.49
C GLY A 609 11.09 6.73 -16.88
N GLY A 610 12.37 6.35 -16.88
CA GLY A 610 13.14 6.03 -18.09
C GLY A 610 13.39 7.21 -19.03
N THR A 611 13.62 6.92 -20.31
CA THR A 611 13.89 7.93 -21.36
C THR A 611 12.65 8.72 -21.78
N ILE A 612 11.45 8.23 -21.46
CA ILE A 612 10.16 8.77 -21.91
C ILE A 612 9.63 9.87 -20.96
N GLY A 613 10.00 9.85 -19.67
CA GLY A 613 9.61 10.91 -18.72
C GLY A 613 10.02 12.33 -19.15
N ARG A 614 10.99 12.47 -20.07
CA ARG A 614 11.45 13.75 -20.64
C ARG A 614 10.34 14.58 -21.28
N TYR A 615 9.32 13.93 -21.85
CA TYR A 615 8.26 14.65 -22.58
C TYR A 615 7.28 15.39 -21.65
N LEU A 616 7.35 15.16 -20.33
CA LEU A 616 6.46 15.78 -19.36
C LEU A 616 6.65 17.29 -19.23
N GLU A 617 7.88 17.80 -19.36
CA GLU A 617 8.14 19.24 -19.24
C GLU A 617 7.56 20.02 -20.43
N GLY A 618 7.64 19.48 -21.64
CA GLY A 618 6.93 20.02 -22.81
C GLY A 618 5.40 19.83 -22.70
N LEU A 619 4.99 18.81 -21.94
CA LEU A 619 3.64 18.51 -21.44
C LEU A 619 2.92 19.71 -20.80
N LYS A 620 3.44 20.09 -19.63
CA LYS A 620 2.78 20.92 -18.62
C LYS A 620 2.21 22.25 -19.17
N PRO A 621 2.88 22.98 -20.09
CA PRO A 621 2.36 24.23 -20.64
C PRO A 621 1.06 24.10 -21.45
N TRP A 622 0.62 22.89 -21.80
CA TRP A 622 -0.65 22.69 -22.52
C TRP A 622 -1.83 22.46 -21.59
N LEU A 623 -1.58 22.15 -20.32
CA LEU A 623 -2.56 21.60 -19.37
C LEU A 623 -3.10 22.67 -18.41
N PRO A 624 -4.27 22.44 -17.78
CA PRO A 624 -4.71 23.23 -16.64
C PRO A 624 -3.72 23.18 -15.48
N GLU A 625 -3.74 24.22 -14.64
CA GLU A 625 -3.01 24.20 -13.37
C GLU A 625 -3.56 23.11 -12.43
N GLY A 626 -2.67 22.46 -11.69
CA GLY A 626 -3.04 21.45 -10.69
C GLY A 626 -3.34 20.05 -11.24
N VAL A 627 -3.07 19.77 -12.52
CA VAL A 627 -3.15 18.39 -13.06
C VAL A 627 -2.08 17.51 -12.41
N ALA A 628 -2.53 16.42 -11.79
CA ALA A 628 -1.64 15.42 -11.21
C ALA A 628 -1.03 14.49 -12.28
N PHE A 629 0.18 14.02 -12.03
CA PHE A 629 0.84 12.99 -12.85
C PHE A 629 1.03 11.74 -12.02
N THR A 630 0.76 10.58 -12.61
CA THR A 630 0.98 9.29 -11.96
C THR A 630 1.54 8.30 -12.95
N ASP A 631 2.41 7.41 -12.48
CA ASP A 631 2.93 6.35 -13.31
C ASP A 631 1.82 5.35 -13.64
N CYS A 632 1.66 4.98 -14.92
CA CYS A 632 0.71 3.92 -15.31
C CYS A 632 1.21 2.50 -14.96
N GLY A 633 2.44 2.43 -14.44
CA GLY A 633 3.15 1.28 -13.95
C GLY A 633 4.02 0.64 -15.02
N TYR A 634 5.21 0.22 -14.61
CA TYR A 634 6.17 -0.48 -15.44
C TYR A 634 5.62 -1.83 -15.93
N GLY A 635 5.85 -2.12 -17.20
CA GLY A 635 5.42 -3.33 -17.88
C GLY A 635 5.96 -3.41 -19.30
N ALA A 636 5.85 -4.60 -19.88
CA ALA A 636 6.22 -4.92 -21.25
C ALA A 636 5.13 -5.82 -21.87
N SER A 637 5.33 -6.31 -23.08
CA SER A 637 4.36 -7.23 -23.70
C SER A 637 4.26 -8.55 -22.93
N GLU A 638 5.34 -8.94 -22.26
CA GLU A 638 5.46 -10.09 -21.38
C GLU A 638 4.60 -9.98 -20.11
N GLY A 639 4.35 -8.77 -19.57
CA GLY A 639 3.66 -8.61 -18.30
C GLY A 639 3.63 -7.19 -17.71
N LYS A 640 3.02 -7.06 -16.52
CA LYS A 640 2.87 -5.80 -15.77
C LYS A 640 3.52 -5.97 -14.39
N PHE A 641 4.62 -5.28 -14.14
CA PHE A 641 5.59 -5.75 -13.14
C PHE A 641 5.54 -5.04 -11.79
N ASN A 642 4.99 -3.82 -11.70
CA ASN A 642 4.83 -3.10 -10.43
C ASN A 642 3.42 -2.55 -10.21
N ILE A 643 3.17 -2.00 -9.02
CA ILE A 643 1.92 -1.32 -8.67
C ILE A 643 2.24 0.07 -8.11
N PRO A 644 2.12 1.15 -8.91
CA PRO A 644 2.31 2.51 -8.43
C PRO A 644 1.31 2.86 -7.31
N MET A 645 1.81 3.42 -6.21
CA MET A 645 1.00 3.69 -5.00
C MET A 645 0.81 5.19 -4.72
N LYS A 646 1.59 6.06 -5.38
CA LYS A 646 1.65 7.51 -5.11
C LYS A 646 1.78 8.30 -6.40
N ALA A 647 1.22 9.51 -6.41
CA ALA A 647 1.34 10.43 -7.54
C ALA A 647 2.75 11.03 -7.57
N GLY A 648 3.24 11.34 -8.76
CA GLY A 648 4.58 11.90 -8.99
C GLY A 648 5.74 10.92 -8.82
N LEU A 649 5.49 9.69 -8.33
CA LEU A 649 6.50 8.64 -8.21
C LEU A 649 6.33 7.62 -9.32
N SER A 650 7.45 7.08 -9.78
CA SER A 650 7.51 6.06 -10.84
C SER A 650 7.79 4.66 -10.29
N GLU A 651 8.29 4.59 -9.06
CA GLU A 651 8.46 3.36 -8.31
C GLU A 651 7.14 2.85 -7.70
N GLY A 652 7.09 1.54 -7.50
CA GLY A 652 5.99 0.88 -6.79
C GLY A 652 6.33 -0.57 -6.46
N PRO A 653 5.68 -1.18 -5.46
CA PRO A 653 5.92 -2.58 -5.10
C PRO A 653 5.73 -3.52 -6.30
N LEU A 654 6.53 -4.59 -6.36
CA LEU A 654 6.40 -5.62 -7.40
C LEU A 654 4.99 -6.24 -7.40
N ALA A 655 4.52 -6.61 -8.57
CA ALA A 655 3.26 -7.31 -8.79
C ALA A 655 3.37 -8.81 -8.47
N ILE A 656 3.79 -9.14 -7.24
CA ILE A 656 4.14 -10.49 -6.76
C ILE A 656 2.99 -11.52 -6.76
N LEU A 657 1.76 -11.10 -7.08
CA LEU A 657 0.61 -12.01 -7.22
C LEU A 657 0.42 -12.55 -8.64
N GLY A 658 0.99 -11.88 -9.65
CA GLY A 658 0.77 -12.23 -11.05
C GLY A 658 1.91 -13.02 -11.70
N TYR A 659 3.11 -12.94 -11.14
CA TYR A 659 4.33 -13.48 -11.75
C TYR A 659 5.30 -13.93 -10.67
N PHE A 660 6.24 -14.79 -11.05
CA PHE A 660 7.42 -15.09 -10.26
C PHE A 660 8.61 -14.28 -10.80
N PHE A 661 9.33 -13.60 -9.91
CA PHE A 661 10.45 -12.73 -10.25
C PHE A 661 11.76 -13.23 -9.65
N GLU A 662 12.82 -13.19 -10.46
CA GLU A 662 14.20 -13.29 -10.01
C GLU A 662 14.99 -12.07 -10.48
N PHE A 663 16.11 -11.79 -9.82
CA PHE A 663 16.88 -10.57 -10.02
C PHE A 663 18.37 -10.88 -10.13
N GLU A 664 18.99 -10.50 -11.24
CA GLU A 664 20.43 -10.66 -11.42
C GLU A 664 21.19 -9.47 -10.83
N PRO A 665 22.08 -9.67 -9.84
CA PRO A 665 22.90 -8.59 -9.30
C PRO A 665 23.83 -8.02 -10.38
N MET A 666 23.93 -6.69 -10.47
CA MET A 666 24.82 -6.04 -11.44
C MET A 666 26.31 -6.32 -11.17
N SER A 667 26.65 -6.75 -9.94
CA SER A 667 27.98 -7.24 -9.55
C SER A 667 28.30 -8.64 -10.09
N GLY A 668 27.32 -9.34 -10.65
CA GLY A 668 27.40 -10.78 -10.93
C GLY A 668 27.09 -11.63 -9.69
N GLY A 669 26.78 -12.90 -9.93
CA GLY A 669 26.37 -13.87 -8.90
C GLY A 669 25.12 -14.65 -9.31
N GLU A 670 24.61 -15.46 -8.39
CA GLU A 670 23.34 -16.17 -8.57
C GLU A 670 22.15 -15.18 -8.51
N PRO A 671 21.07 -15.43 -9.26
CA PRO A 671 19.86 -14.63 -9.18
C PRO A 671 19.25 -14.64 -7.77
N LEU A 672 18.80 -13.47 -7.33
CA LEU A 672 18.16 -13.23 -6.05
C LEU A 672 16.63 -13.23 -6.17
N MET A 673 15.95 -13.55 -5.08
CA MET A 673 14.52 -13.39 -4.90
C MET A 673 14.17 -11.95 -4.50
N ALA A 674 12.92 -11.54 -4.71
CA ALA A 674 12.46 -10.18 -4.43
C ALA A 674 12.71 -9.70 -2.98
N HIS A 675 12.65 -10.59 -1.99
CA HIS A 675 12.85 -10.24 -0.57
C HIS A 675 14.33 -10.16 -0.16
N GLU A 676 15.25 -10.59 -1.03
CA GLU A 676 16.70 -10.57 -0.81
C GLU A 676 17.37 -9.29 -1.34
N LEU A 677 16.62 -8.46 -2.09
CA LEU A 677 17.16 -7.25 -2.70
C LEU A 677 17.48 -6.18 -1.65
N LYS A 678 18.35 -5.25 -2.02
CA LYS A 678 18.78 -4.14 -1.17
C LYS A 678 18.33 -2.80 -1.74
N ASP A 679 18.01 -1.88 -0.83
CA ASP A 679 17.60 -0.52 -1.21
C ASP A 679 18.73 0.22 -1.95
N GLY A 680 18.38 0.95 -3.00
CA GLY A 680 19.30 1.74 -3.80
C GLY A 680 20.13 0.96 -4.83
N GLU A 681 20.08 -0.37 -4.84
CA GLU A 681 20.80 -1.22 -5.80
C GLU A 681 20.02 -1.45 -7.10
N ASP A 682 20.76 -1.72 -8.17
CA ASP A 682 20.26 -2.05 -9.51
C ASP A 682 20.35 -3.56 -9.75
N TYR A 683 19.37 -4.10 -10.48
CA TYR A 683 19.29 -5.53 -10.82
C TYR A 683 18.74 -5.74 -12.22
N GLY A 684 19.22 -6.78 -12.91
CA GLY A 684 18.57 -7.33 -14.11
C GLY A 684 17.30 -8.10 -13.73
N LEU A 685 16.22 -7.95 -14.50
CA LEU A 685 14.93 -8.56 -14.18
C LEU A 685 14.68 -9.85 -14.98
N LEU A 686 14.47 -10.95 -14.26
CA LEU A 686 14.04 -12.24 -14.82
C LEU A 686 12.57 -12.50 -14.48
N LEU A 687 11.84 -13.03 -15.46
CA LEU A 687 10.40 -13.26 -15.35
C LEU A 687 10.07 -14.75 -15.55
N THR A 688 9.23 -15.28 -14.66
CA THR A 688 8.46 -16.51 -14.94
C THR A 688 6.97 -16.20 -14.90
N SER A 689 6.25 -16.54 -15.98
CA SER A 689 4.83 -16.19 -16.18
C SER A 689 3.95 -17.40 -16.46
N TYR A 690 2.65 -17.25 -16.21
CA TYR A 690 1.64 -18.28 -16.55
C TYR A 690 1.54 -18.53 -18.06
N SER A 691 1.94 -17.58 -18.90
CA SER A 691 1.97 -17.69 -20.37
C SER A 691 3.26 -18.32 -20.90
N GLY A 692 3.99 -19.06 -20.05
CA GLY A 692 5.02 -19.99 -20.49
C GLY A 692 6.38 -19.38 -20.81
N LEU A 693 6.63 -18.16 -20.32
CA LEU A 693 7.99 -17.64 -20.22
C LEU A 693 8.57 -18.10 -18.88
N TYR A 694 9.70 -18.81 -18.91
CA TYR A 694 10.32 -19.41 -17.73
C TYR A 694 11.75 -18.93 -17.55
N ARG A 695 12.04 -18.24 -16.44
CA ARG A 695 13.33 -17.55 -16.19
C ARG A 695 13.77 -16.72 -17.40
N TYR A 696 12.82 -16.00 -17.96
CA TYR A 696 13.00 -15.19 -19.15
C TYR A 696 13.70 -13.88 -18.80
N ASP A 697 14.86 -13.65 -19.41
CA ASP A 697 15.60 -12.40 -19.29
C ASP A 697 14.90 -11.31 -20.12
N LEU A 698 14.28 -10.35 -19.43
CA LEU A 698 13.62 -9.20 -20.05
C LEU A 698 14.59 -8.20 -20.67
N HIS A 699 15.88 -8.37 -20.36
CA HIS A 699 16.93 -7.41 -20.60
C HIS A 699 16.62 -6.03 -20.00
N ASP A 700 15.86 -6.00 -18.90
CA ASP A 700 15.47 -4.78 -18.19
C ASP A 700 16.27 -4.64 -16.90
N ILE A 701 16.74 -3.42 -16.61
CA ILE A 701 17.37 -3.05 -15.35
C ILE A 701 16.36 -2.28 -14.51
N VAL A 702 16.23 -2.69 -13.26
CA VAL A 702 15.39 -2.02 -12.27
C VAL A 702 16.20 -1.62 -11.04
N ARG A 703 15.85 -0.47 -10.45
CA ARG A 703 16.38 0.00 -9.16
C ARG A 703 15.37 -0.22 -8.05
N VAL A 704 15.84 -0.65 -6.89
CA VAL A 704 15.03 -0.69 -5.66
C VAL A 704 15.01 0.70 -5.02
N LYS A 705 13.81 1.20 -4.71
CA LYS A 705 13.54 2.48 -4.04
C LYS A 705 12.67 2.28 -2.81
N GLY A 706 13.26 1.69 -1.78
CA GLY A 706 12.60 1.30 -0.55
C GLY A 706 11.68 0.10 -0.73
N PHE A 707 10.89 -0.18 0.32
CA PHE A 707 10.05 -1.37 0.41
C PHE A 707 8.64 -1.04 0.88
N THR A 708 7.67 -1.79 0.36
CA THR A 708 6.33 -1.89 0.94
C THR A 708 6.26 -3.21 1.70
N GLY A 709 6.35 -3.17 3.03
CA GLY A 709 6.58 -4.39 3.81
C GLY A 709 7.96 -4.98 3.49
N GLN A 710 7.98 -6.22 2.98
CA GLN A 710 9.16 -6.90 2.43
C GLN A 710 9.24 -6.80 0.90
N ASN A 711 8.23 -6.25 0.23
CA ASN A 711 8.16 -6.18 -1.23
C ASN A 711 8.93 -4.95 -1.74
N PRO A 712 9.98 -5.13 -2.56
CA PRO A 712 10.77 -4.01 -3.07
C PRO A 712 9.93 -3.14 -3.98
N ASN A 713 10.04 -1.83 -3.81
CA ASN A 713 9.47 -0.88 -4.75
C ASN A 713 10.45 -0.72 -5.90
N ILE A 714 10.08 -1.18 -7.09
CA ILE A 714 10.96 -1.16 -8.26
C ILE A 714 10.68 0.03 -9.17
N HIS A 715 11.75 0.58 -9.71
CA HIS A 715 11.78 1.64 -10.71
C HIS A 715 12.53 1.17 -11.94
N PHE A 716 11.92 1.28 -13.13
CA PHE A 716 12.60 0.94 -14.37
C PHE A 716 13.69 1.97 -14.69
N ILE A 717 14.91 1.48 -14.92
CA ILE A 717 16.08 2.30 -15.28
C ILE A 717 16.24 2.30 -16.80
N SER A 718 16.68 1.19 -17.38
CA SER A 718 16.98 1.07 -18.80
C SER A 718 16.95 -0.39 -19.26
N LYS A 719 17.09 -0.62 -20.57
CA LYS A 719 17.43 -1.95 -21.09
C LYS A 719 18.91 -2.24 -20.81
N THR A 720 19.29 -3.51 -20.67
CA THR A 720 20.70 -3.95 -20.52
C THR A 720 21.54 -3.65 -21.75
N ARG A 721 20.89 -3.51 -22.92
CA ARG A 721 21.52 -3.05 -24.17
C ARG A 721 21.78 -1.54 -24.21
N ASP A 722 21.04 -0.77 -23.40
CA ASP A 722 21.29 0.66 -23.21
C ASP A 722 22.31 0.86 -22.06
N ILE A 723 23.45 0.16 -22.13
CA ILE A 723 24.59 0.39 -21.23
C ILE A 723 25.81 0.74 -22.07
N ALA A 724 26.36 1.92 -21.81
CA ALA A 724 27.62 2.38 -22.35
C ALA A 724 28.74 1.68 -21.57
N ASN A 725 29.46 0.80 -22.25
CA ASN A 725 30.48 -0.02 -21.65
C ASN A 725 31.62 -0.32 -22.64
N LEU A 726 32.74 0.39 -22.52
CA LEU A 726 33.93 0.18 -23.33
C LEU A 726 35.05 -0.53 -22.56
N ALA A 727 35.16 -0.28 -21.26
CA ALA A 727 36.25 -0.77 -20.41
C ALA A 727 35.78 -1.33 -19.04
N GLY A 728 34.47 -1.43 -18.79
CA GLY A 728 33.89 -1.99 -17.56
C GLY A 728 33.12 -0.99 -16.69
N GLU A 729 33.00 0.27 -17.13
CA GLU A 729 32.31 1.38 -16.47
C GLU A 729 30.80 1.19 -16.33
N LYS A 730 30.18 0.42 -17.23
CA LYS A 730 28.74 0.12 -17.26
C LYS A 730 27.84 1.34 -16.98
N LEU A 731 28.02 2.43 -17.72
CA LEU A 731 27.17 3.61 -17.60
C LEU A 731 25.79 3.33 -18.20
N THR A 732 24.75 3.32 -17.39
CA THR A 732 23.39 3.09 -17.90
C THR A 732 22.92 4.27 -18.73
N GLY A 733 22.12 4.00 -19.76
CA GLY A 733 21.53 5.05 -20.59
C GLY A 733 20.67 6.01 -19.78
N ALA A 734 19.95 5.52 -18.77
CA ALA A 734 19.19 6.39 -17.87
C ALA A 734 20.07 7.39 -17.11
N PHE A 735 21.20 6.93 -16.56
CA PHE A 735 22.17 7.79 -15.89
C PHE A 735 22.68 8.87 -16.86
N LEU A 736 23.14 8.46 -18.04
CA LEU A 736 23.62 9.39 -19.06
C LEU A 736 22.54 10.40 -19.48
N ALA A 737 21.32 9.94 -19.76
CA ALA A 737 20.21 10.82 -20.12
C ALA A 737 19.89 11.84 -19.03
N GLU A 738 19.91 11.43 -17.76
CA GLU A 738 19.67 12.32 -16.63
C GLU A 738 20.78 13.38 -16.53
N ARG A 739 22.05 12.98 -16.61
CA ARG A 739 23.19 13.92 -16.53
C ARG A 739 23.21 14.90 -17.71
N ILE A 740 22.91 14.43 -18.92
CA ILE A 740 22.78 15.27 -20.11
C ILE A 740 21.64 16.30 -19.91
N ARG A 741 20.47 15.86 -19.42
CA ARG A 741 19.34 16.77 -19.16
C ARG A 741 19.67 17.81 -18.11
N ASP A 742 20.22 17.41 -16.97
CA ASP A 742 20.50 18.31 -15.86
C ASP A 742 21.50 19.39 -16.26
N THR A 743 22.54 19.01 -17.02
CA THR A 743 23.56 19.95 -17.50
C THR A 743 23.05 20.87 -18.61
N LEU A 744 22.20 20.38 -19.52
CA LEU A 744 21.51 21.22 -20.51
C LEU A 744 20.56 22.21 -19.82
N ALA A 745 19.78 21.76 -18.84
CA ALA A 745 18.84 22.57 -18.09
C ALA A 745 19.54 23.64 -17.25
N ALA A 746 20.66 23.32 -16.60
CA ALA A 746 21.47 24.27 -15.82
C ALA A 746 21.97 25.46 -16.66
N ARG A 747 22.12 25.26 -17.98
CA ARG A 747 22.51 26.30 -18.94
C ARG A 747 21.35 26.87 -19.75
N ASN A 748 20.12 26.47 -19.45
CA ASN A 748 18.91 26.86 -20.17
C ASN A 748 18.97 26.56 -21.69
N LEU A 749 19.67 25.47 -22.06
CA LEU A 749 19.80 25.00 -23.43
C LEU A 749 18.60 24.11 -23.79
N ARG A 750 17.94 24.44 -24.90
CA ARG A 750 16.84 23.64 -25.45
C ARG A 750 17.34 22.71 -26.55
N TRP A 751 16.68 21.58 -26.70
CA TRP A 751 17.13 20.49 -27.56
C TRP A 751 15.95 19.65 -28.06
N ARG A 752 16.07 19.12 -29.28
CA ARG A 752 15.07 18.21 -29.89
C ARG A 752 15.40 16.75 -29.59
N HIS A 753 16.67 16.36 -29.73
CA HIS A 753 17.12 14.98 -29.52
C HIS A 753 18.58 14.90 -29.09
N PHE A 754 18.94 13.83 -28.39
CA PHE A 754 20.32 13.44 -28.19
C PHE A 754 20.47 11.92 -28.15
N CYS A 755 21.65 11.42 -28.51
CA CYS A 755 22.09 10.04 -28.29
C CYS A 755 23.59 10.01 -27.96
N VAL A 756 24.07 8.88 -27.45
CA VAL A 756 25.47 8.65 -27.11
C VAL A 756 25.99 7.51 -27.99
N VAL A 757 27.06 7.76 -28.73
CA VAL A 757 27.71 6.75 -29.57
C VAL A 757 28.96 6.26 -28.86
N ALA A 758 29.07 4.95 -28.67
CA ALA A 758 30.27 4.33 -28.13
C ALA A 758 31.31 4.15 -29.26
N ASP A 759 32.35 4.98 -29.28
CA ASP A 759 33.42 4.89 -30.27
C ASP A 759 34.50 3.91 -29.76
N SER A 760 34.37 2.64 -30.12
CA SER A 760 35.33 1.60 -29.74
C SER A 760 36.73 1.83 -30.33
N ALA A 761 36.86 2.55 -31.45
CA ALA A 761 38.17 2.84 -32.03
C ALA A 761 38.90 3.88 -31.17
N ARG A 762 38.19 4.93 -30.75
CA ARG A 762 38.72 5.97 -29.87
C ARG A 762 38.79 5.53 -28.41
N HIS A 763 38.07 4.48 -28.01
CA HIS A 763 37.82 4.14 -26.61
C HIS A 763 37.18 5.32 -25.85
N GLY A 764 36.15 5.95 -26.43
CA GLY A 764 35.44 7.05 -25.77
C GLY A 764 34.01 7.25 -26.29
N TYR A 765 33.30 8.20 -25.68
CA TYR A 765 31.89 8.46 -25.98
C TYR A 765 31.67 9.75 -26.76
N ASP A 766 30.83 9.68 -27.79
CA ASP A 766 30.40 10.82 -28.59
C ASP A 766 28.95 11.16 -28.27
N TYR A 767 28.74 12.36 -27.73
CA TYR A 767 27.44 12.89 -27.33
C TYR A 767 26.86 13.67 -28.51
N CYS A 768 25.89 13.08 -29.20
CA CYS A 768 25.25 13.68 -30.37
C CYS A 768 23.99 14.44 -29.92
N ILE A 769 23.87 15.74 -30.22
CA ILE A 769 22.74 16.58 -29.78
C ILE A 769 22.20 17.43 -30.92
N GLU A 770 20.89 17.38 -31.17
CA GLU A 770 20.16 18.35 -32.01
C GLU A 770 19.55 19.45 -31.12
N PRO A 771 20.03 20.71 -31.19
CA PRO A 771 19.50 21.82 -30.41
C PRO A 771 18.11 22.29 -30.89
N GLU A 772 17.36 22.94 -30.01
CA GLU A 772 16.09 23.60 -30.33
C GLU A 772 16.29 25.13 -30.24
N GLY A 773 16.48 25.78 -31.39
CA GLY A 773 16.74 27.22 -31.49
C GLY A 773 18.21 27.57 -31.78
N GLU A 774 18.59 28.83 -31.58
CA GLU A 774 19.94 29.34 -31.90
C GLU A 774 21.01 29.03 -30.84
N ALA A 775 20.61 28.73 -29.60
CA ALA A 775 21.54 28.36 -28.53
C ALA A 775 21.93 26.87 -28.64
N PHE A 776 23.23 26.58 -28.71
CA PHE A 776 23.76 25.23 -28.88
C PHE A 776 24.68 24.82 -27.73
N PRO A 777 24.75 23.53 -27.38
CA PRO A 777 25.78 23.03 -26.48
C PRO A 777 27.17 23.18 -27.11
N ASP A 778 28.17 23.48 -26.30
CA ASP A 778 29.54 23.78 -26.71
C ASP A 778 30.57 23.00 -25.88
N ALA A 779 31.86 23.26 -26.11
CA ALA A 779 32.95 22.66 -25.33
C ALA A 779 32.83 22.92 -23.82
N ALA A 780 32.31 24.10 -23.42
CA ALA A 780 32.13 24.41 -22.01
C ALA A 780 31.01 23.54 -21.40
N TRP A 781 29.93 23.26 -22.12
CA TRP A 781 28.88 22.35 -21.66
C TRP A 781 29.42 20.92 -21.57
N LEU A 782 30.24 20.50 -22.54
CA LEU A 782 30.87 19.18 -22.54
C LEU A 782 31.76 18.99 -21.30
N ALA A 783 32.50 20.02 -20.89
CA ALA A 783 33.29 20.00 -19.66
C ALA A 783 32.42 19.88 -18.39
N ASP A 784 31.26 20.55 -18.34
CA ASP A 784 30.31 20.41 -17.22
C ASP A 784 29.74 19.00 -17.14
N LEU A 785 29.41 18.41 -18.30
CA LEU A 785 28.95 17.03 -18.39
C LEU A 785 30.04 16.07 -17.92
N GLU A 786 31.26 16.18 -18.44
CA GLU A 786 32.37 15.31 -18.04
C GLU A 786 32.63 15.39 -16.53
N LYS A 787 32.67 16.61 -15.97
CA LYS A 787 32.83 16.80 -14.54
C LYS A 787 31.74 16.06 -13.74
N THR A 788 30.49 16.17 -14.18
CA THR A 788 29.36 15.49 -13.52
C THR A 788 29.49 13.96 -13.58
N LEU A 789 29.93 13.42 -14.72
CA LEU A 789 30.17 11.99 -14.88
C LEU A 789 31.31 11.51 -13.98
N LEU A 790 32.44 12.24 -13.96
CA LEU A 790 33.55 11.95 -13.08
C LEU A 790 33.10 11.98 -11.61
N ASP A 791 32.32 12.97 -11.19
CA ASP A 791 31.87 13.12 -9.80
C ASP A 791 30.92 12.00 -9.34
N GLN A 792 30.11 11.44 -10.24
CA GLN A 792 29.00 10.56 -9.87
C GLN A 792 29.11 9.12 -10.39
N ALA A 793 30.09 8.82 -11.22
CA ALA A 793 30.38 7.45 -11.67
C ALA A 793 31.81 7.04 -11.25
N PRO A 794 32.00 6.41 -10.08
CA PRO A 794 33.32 6.08 -9.54
C PRO A 794 34.17 5.21 -10.47
N ILE A 795 33.56 4.21 -11.12
CA ILE A 795 34.29 3.33 -12.05
C ILE A 795 34.70 4.09 -13.31
N TYR A 796 33.82 4.91 -13.87
CA TYR A 796 34.17 5.80 -14.99
C TYR A 796 35.33 6.72 -14.63
N ARG A 797 35.31 7.36 -13.45
CA ARG A 797 36.42 8.20 -12.96
C ARG A 797 37.75 7.45 -12.91
N ILE A 798 37.74 6.22 -12.38
CA ILE A 798 38.93 5.38 -12.30
C ILE A 798 39.46 5.06 -13.70
N LEU A 799 38.58 4.61 -14.60
CA LEU A 799 38.96 4.20 -15.95
C LEU A 799 39.43 5.38 -16.83
N SER A 800 38.78 6.54 -16.71
CA SER A 800 39.24 7.79 -17.35
C SER A 800 40.60 8.24 -16.81
N GLY A 801 40.82 8.17 -15.48
CA GLY A 801 42.12 8.47 -14.87
C GLY A 801 43.25 7.52 -15.32
N GLN A 802 42.90 6.27 -15.64
CA GLN A 802 43.81 5.27 -16.23
C GLN A 802 43.96 5.39 -17.74
N ARG A 803 43.27 6.34 -18.39
CA ARG A 803 43.20 6.52 -19.85
C ARG A 803 42.69 5.29 -20.60
N LEU A 804 41.92 4.44 -19.94
CA LEU A 804 41.18 3.34 -20.56
C LEU A 804 39.90 3.83 -21.24
N ILE A 805 39.42 5.01 -20.85
CA ILE A 805 38.36 5.75 -21.52
C ILE A 805 38.89 7.16 -21.82
N GLN A 806 38.80 7.57 -23.08
CA GLN A 806 39.19 8.90 -23.55
C GLN A 806 38.13 9.95 -23.24
N SER A 807 38.54 11.23 -23.15
CA SER A 807 37.65 12.37 -22.93
C SER A 807 36.46 12.35 -23.89
N PRO A 808 35.26 12.78 -23.45
CA PRO A 808 34.07 12.74 -24.29
C PRO A 808 34.18 13.74 -25.46
N ARG A 809 33.42 13.50 -26.53
CA ARG A 809 33.25 14.46 -27.63
C ARG A 809 31.79 14.89 -27.73
N LEU A 810 31.55 16.14 -28.07
CA LEU A 810 30.22 16.64 -28.40
C LEU A 810 30.10 16.78 -29.92
N ILE A 811 28.98 16.30 -30.45
CA ILE A 811 28.64 16.40 -31.87
C ILE A 811 27.27 17.09 -31.97
N VAL A 812 27.27 18.34 -32.41
CA VAL A 812 26.05 19.12 -32.61
C VAL A 812 25.47 18.76 -33.98
N MET A 813 24.30 18.14 -33.98
CA MET A 813 23.61 17.66 -35.17
C MET A 813 22.82 18.79 -35.84
N LYS A 814 22.71 18.74 -37.17
CA LYS A 814 21.93 19.73 -37.95
C LYS A 814 20.42 19.56 -37.69
N PRO A 815 19.62 20.65 -37.81
CA PRO A 815 18.17 20.56 -37.73
C PRO A 815 17.58 19.54 -38.70
N GLY A 816 16.60 18.77 -38.24
CA GLY A 816 15.95 17.70 -39.01
C GLY A 816 16.52 16.31 -38.76
N TRP A 817 17.51 16.18 -37.89
CA TRP A 817 18.14 14.89 -37.57
C TRP A 817 17.18 13.91 -36.90
N LEU A 818 16.47 14.33 -35.85
CA LEU A 818 15.43 13.53 -35.21
C LEU A 818 14.34 13.09 -36.21
N ASP A 819 13.94 14.00 -37.11
CA ASP A 819 12.89 13.73 -38.09
C ASP A 819 13.32 12.63 -39.06
N ARG A 820 14.60 12.62 -39.44
CA ARG A 820 15.18 11.57 -40.29
C ARG A 820 15.26 10.22 -39.57
N ILE A 821 15.73 10.23 -38.31
CA ILE A 821 15.74 9.02 -37.47
C ILE A 821 14.32 8.44 -37.35
N HIS A 822 13.31 9.28 -37.11
CA HIS A 822 11.93 8.83 -37.07
C HIS A 822 11.48 8.22 -38.40
N ALA A 823 11.79 8.85 -39.53
CA ALA A 823 11.41 8.36 -40.84
C ALA A 823 11.93 6.93 -41.12
N ASP A 824 13.14 6.60 -40.68
CA ASP A 824 13.73 5.26 -40.84
C ASP A 824 13.03 4.18 -40.01
N HIS A 825 12.33 4.57 -38.93
CA HIS A 825 11.71 3.66 -37.99
C HIS A 825 10.19 3.57 -38.12
N VAL A 826 9.55 4.50 -38.84
CA VAL A 826 8.11 4.46 -39.12
C VAL A 826 7.78 3.28 -40.04
N ARG A 827 6.83 2.45 -39.62
CA ARG A 827 6.30 1.32 -40.40
C ARG A 827 4.77 1.39 -40.40
N PRO A 828 4.08 0.74 -41.37
CA PRO A 828 2.62 0.65 -41.35
C PRO A 828 2.12 0.15 -39.99
N GLY A 829 1.29 0.95 -39.31
CA GLY A 829 0.74 0.63 -37.99
C GLY A 829 1.57 1.06 -36.77
N ILE A 830 2.74 1.68 -36.95
CA ILE A 830 3.57 2.22 -35.85
C ILE A 830 3.67 3.75 -36.00
N SER A 831 3.15 4.51 -35.03
CA SER A 831 3.25 5.97 -35.05
C SER A 831 4.60 6.46 -34.49
N ILE A 832 5.02 7.66 -34.88
CA ILE A 832 6.27 8.29 -34.39
C ILE A 832 6.32 8.31 -32.85
N SER A 833 5.17 8.53 -32.20
CA SER A 833 5.05 8.56 -30.74
C SER A 833 5.27 7.20 -30.04
N GLN A 834 5.29 6.09 -30.80
CA GLN A 834 5.51 4.73 -30.29
C GLN A 834 6.96 4.28 -30.44
N LEU A 835 7.79 5.06 -31.14
CA LEU A 835 9.18 4.73 -31.36
C LEU A 835 9.99 4.90 -30.08
N LYS A 836 10.64 3.81 -29.66
CA LYS A 836 11.67 3.83 -28.62
C LYS A 836 13.02 3.92 -29.30
N LEU A 837 13.55 5.14 -29.41
CA LEU A 837 14.89 5.34 -29.94
C LEU A 837 15.93 4.92 -28.88
N PRO A 838 16.96 4.15 -29.25
CA PRO A 838 18.03 3.79 -28.33
C PRO A 838 18.77 5.07 -27.92
N LEU A 839 19.14 5.17 -26.64
CA LEU A 839 19.97 6.27 -26.21
C LEU A 839 21.44 6.01 -26.57
N ILE A 840 21.89 4.78 -26.33
CA ILE A 840 23.25 4.36 -26.62
C ILE A 840 23.25 3.61 -27.94
N CYS A 841 24.04 4.09 -28.88
CA CYS A 841 24.10 3.57 -30.24
C CYS A 841 25.50 3.02 -30.52
N ASP A 842 25.56 1.86 -31.18
CA ASP A 842 26.83 1.30 -31.66
C ASP A 842 27.39 2.11 -32.84
N LYS A 843 26.52 2.79 -33.58
CA LYS A 843 26.86 3.61 -34.75
C LYS A 843 26.06 4.90 -34.74
N MET A 844 26.68 5.98 -35.22
CA MET A 844 26.03 7.27 -35.37
C MET A 844 24.88 7.20 -36.39
N PRO A 845 23.64 7.54 -36.00
CA PRO A 845 22.53 7.65 -36.94
C PRO A 845 22.71 8.87 -37.85
N HIS A 846 22.53 8.70 -39.16
CA HIS A 846 22.60 9.77 -40.16
C HIS A 846 23.85 10.68 -40.05
N PRO A 847 25.07 10.12 -40.21
CA PRO A 847 26.31 10.89 -40.13
C PRO A 847 26.39 12.04 -41.16
N GLU A 848 25.59 12.00 -42.23
CA GLU A 848 25.46 13.09 -43.20
C GLU A 848 24.88 14.39 -42.61
N LEU A 849 24.17 14.32 -41.48
CA LEU A 849 23.62 15.46 -40.74
C LEU A 849 24.54 15.97 -39.62
N LEU A 850 25.81 15.54 -39.63
CA LEU A 850 26.83 16.03 -38.70
C LEU A 850 27.06 17.54 -38.90
N GLY A 851 27.03 18.27 -37.78
CA GLY A 851 27.29 19.71 -37.71
C GLY A 851 28.66 20.02 -37.11
N GLN A 852 28.69 20.61 -35.92
CA GLN A 852 29.95 21.01 -35.25
C GLN A 852 30.42 19.92 -34.29
N VAL A 853 31.73 19.76 -34.16
CA VAL A 853 32.36 18.81 -33.23
C VAL A 853 33.21 19.58 -32.22
N PHE A 854 33.05 19.25 -30.95
CA PHE A 854 33.83 19.82 -29.85
C PHE A 854 34.52 18.70 -29.05
N GLU A 855 35.74 18.97 -28.63
CA GLU A 855 36.56 18.09 -27.79
C GLU A 855 37.12 18.93 -26.62
N ILE A 856 37.47 18.27 -25.51
CA ILE A 856 38.00 18.89 -24.29
C ILE A 856 39.34 18.29 -23.86
#